data_AF-A0AAX7V2G3-F1
#
_entry.id   AF-A0AAX7V2G3-F1
#
_cell.length_a   1.000
_cell.length_b   1.000
_cell.length_c   1.000
_cell.angle_alpha   90.00
_cell.angle_beta   90.00
_cell.angle_gamma   90.00
#
_symmetry.space_group_name_H-M   'P 1'
#
loop_
_entity.id
_entity.type
_entity.pdbx_description
1 polymer ?
#
loop_
_entity_poly.entity_id
_entity_poly.type
_entity_poly.pdbx_seq_one_letter_code
_entity_poly.pdbx_strand_id
1 'polypeptide(L)'
;RGDLVAVAELRKHFADKDLRGRGDNGSPIIVFPEFPAFGEITDKEFHNVLTYLTSVPSLSSTGVGFILVIDRRQDRWAAVKGTLLRIAGSFPGNLQLVLVLRPTTLLQRTLSDILFKFNKDEFKMKVPVIMLSSITELHSYIDRTQLTQELGGTQEYCHEKWISHRTAIEGFALMVKKTAQTLQSFGTELAETELPNEIQATTILLSTHTSKKERMKEDLLVALGQGSRLLESINEPVVRDPDHNMNQDELENLATVQRLLSQLDETERAFDEFWVRHQTKLEQCLQLRHFEHNYREVRALLDQVSEKLATFSEVGISPAHADHIFIELTTYEEKVCVLVRTAALSQEGDELIQKSHYAEDSIQPKCSELRTISETVNNNLRAKKDHLLKARELHHRLERASKWVDDGIYLLASQPVDKCQSHEGAELALQELERYLDNAGENQLTDLSTIWKDYEAVLNQQFRDQVEKVFQKQASMQEMFDKRRVSLKKLAAKQTRPVQPVAPRPEAFIKSPLSSPGQSSHGRTLHSSCSAEPFQTFSGFCALQHVMNELLETERAYVEELLCVLQGYASEMDNPAMSHLIPAPLQNKKEVLFGNMPEIYHFHKRTFLRELEQYTDCPELVGRCFLERMTDLQIYEKYCHNKPRSESLWRQCSDCAFFQECQKKLEHKLGLDSYLLKPVQRITKYQLLLKEMLKYSKGCEGADDLQDALTSIVGILKAVNDSMHLIAITGFEGNLSELGKLLMQGSFSVWTEHKKGHAKVKDLARFKPMQRHLFLHEKALLFCKRREENGEGYEKAPSYSFKQSLNMRAVGITENAKGDNKKFEIWCNSREEVYIVQAPTAEVKTTWVNEIRKVLTTQLEECRGTFMYYESHYESFSITYALAEHLFCFVFCLFCSGWNKASLSLDASGEHDGYSSAEDPLNSDPEDENGKKLCAGKYTVTAEYEIGGAQELSVKSGDVVQLVKEGDDGQWLVRNLNTSKEGWIPAANLINLIGKSKSCQSLTSSEGSGSGNLSTSSSCSETYTSFSDIKP
;
A
#
# COMPACT_ATOMS: atom_id res chain seq x y z
N ARG A 1 -8.44 8.04 -36.33
CA ARG A 1 -8.03 7.61 -37.70
C ARG A 1 -9.23 7.43 -38.62
N GLY A 2 -10.37 6.88 -38.17
CA GLY A 2 -11.59 6.80 -39.01
C GLY A 2 -12.24 8.16 -39.26
N ASP A 3 -12.25 9.01 -38.24
CA ASP A 3 -12.68 10.41 -38.21
C ASP A 3 -12.22 11.23 -39.44
N LEU A 4 -10.92 11.26 -39.74
CA LEU A 4 -10.38 11.94 -40.93
C LEU A 4 -10.81 11.34 -42.28
N VAL A 5 -11.26 10.09 -42.31
CA VAL A 5 -11.80 9.44 -43.53
C VAL A 5 -13.24 9.90 -43.75
N ALA A 6 -14.07 9.89 -42.68
CA ALA A 6 -15.43 10.38 -42.74
C ALA A 6 -15.53 11.86 -43.15
N VAL A 7 -14.58 12.72 -42.73
CA VAL A 7 -14.52 14.12 -43.17
C VAL A 7 -14.28 14.27 -44.69
N ALA A 8 -13.50 13.39 -45.30
CA ALA A 8 -13.30 13.39 -46.76
C ALA A 8 -14.53 12.87 -47.52
N GLU A 9 -15.29 11.96 -46.92
CA GLU A 9 -16.51 11.38 -47.48
C GLU A 9 -17.73 12.30 -47.30
N LEU A 10 -17.80 13.06 -46.20
CA LEU A 10 -18.81 14.09 -45.93
C LEU A 10 -18.86 15.18 -47.00
N ARG A 11 -17.70 15.60 -47.53
CA ARG A 11 -17.61 16.60 -48.63
C ARG A 11 -18.34 16.19 -49.92
N LYS A 12 -18.83 14.95 -50.02
CA LYS A 12 -19.73 14.53 -51.10
C LYS A 12 -21.18 15.00 -50.91
N HIS A 13 -21.56 15.62 -49.78
CA HIS A 13 -22.88 16.23 -49.52
C HIS A 13 -24.08 15.28 -49.74
N PHE A 14 -23.94 13.98 -49.46
CA PHE A 14 -25.01 12.98 -49.64
C PHE A 14 -25.83 12.69 -48.37
N ALA A 15 -25.33 13.14 -47.22
CA ALA A 15 -25.87 12.92 -45.89
C ALA A 15 -25.33 14.04 -45.00
N ASP A 16 -26.20 14.97 -44.66
CA ASP A 16 -25.88 16.19 -43.94
C ASP A 16 -26.66 16.14 -42.63
N LYS A 17 -25.98 16.18 -41.47
CA LYS A 17 -26.70 16.46 -40.22
C LYS A 17 -27.19 17.91 -40.34
N ASP A 18 -28.51 18.14 -40.31
CA ASP A 18 -29.06 19.51 -40.27
C ASP A 18 -28.81 20.04 -38.86
N LEU A 19 -27.63 20.61 -38.68
CA LEU A 19 -26.88 20.48 -37.44
C LEU A 19 -27.49 21.22 -36.25
N ARG A 20 -28.16 22.34 -36.53
CA ARG A 20 -28.88 23.17 -35.56
C ARG A 20 -30.37 22.75 -35.47
N GLY A 21 -30.78 21.68 -36.17
CA GLY A 21 -32.12 21.10 -36.12
C GLY A 21 -32.27 20.03 -35.04
N ARG A 22 -33.35 20.14 -34.27
CA ARG A 22 -33.86 19.13 -33.33
C ARG A 22 -35.36 18.93 -33.52
N GLY A 23 -35.87 17.73 -33.22
CA GLY A 23 -37.30 17.54 -32.97
C GLY A 23 -37.73 18.13 -31.63
N ASP A 24 -39.03 18.28 -31.41
CA ASP A 24 -39.65 18.90 -30.22
C ASP A 24 -39.18 18.32 -28.86
N ASN A 25 -38.67 17.09 -28.87
CA ASN A 25 -38.14 16.35 -27.73
C ASN A 25 -36.60 16.41 -27.58
N GLY A 26 -35.91 17.20 -28.41
CA GLY A 26 -34.44 17.32 -28.43
C GLY A 26 -33.72 16.28 -29.29
N SER A 27 -34.41 15.41 -30.02
CA SER A 27 -33.79 14.40 -30.89
C SER A 27 -33.01 15.03 -32.05
N PRO A 28 -31.74 14.65 -32.31
CA PRO A 28 -30.96 15.16 -33.43
C PRO A 28 -31.55 14.76 -34.79
N ILE A 29 -31.59 15.72 -35.71
CA ILE A 29 -32.03 15.52 -37.10
C ILE A 29 -30.82 15.19 -37.99
N ILE A 30 -30.94 14.18 -38.85
CA ILE A 30 -30.02 13.93 -39.97
C ILE A 30 -30.82 13.98 -41.28
N VAL A 31 -30.36 14.80 -42.23
CA VAL A 31 -30.97 14.96 -43.54
C VAL A 31 -30.17 14.16 -44.57
N PHE A 32 -30.86 13.41 -45.40
CA PHE A 32 -30.32 12.90 -46.66
C PHE A 32 -30.86 13.82 -47.76
N PRO A 33 -30.11 14.87 -48.16
CA PRO A 33 -30.55 15.82 -49.17
C PRO A 33 -30.68 15.13 -50.54
N GLU A 34 -31.28 15.82 -51.50
CA GLU A 34 -31.39 15.32 -52.86
C GLU A 34 -30.00 15.17 -53.49
N PHE A 35 -29.59 13.93 -53.76
CA PHE A 35 -28.24 13.62 -54.22
C PHE A 35 -28.30 12.60 -55.37
N PRO A 36 -28.32 13.03 -56.65
CA PRO A 36 -28.55 12.13 -57.80
C PRO A 36 -27.55 10.97 -57.93
N ALA A 37 -26.33 11.11 -57.41
CA ALA A 37 -25.30 10.07 -57.42
C ALA A 37 -25.37 9.11 -56.20
N PHE A 38 -26.47 9.09 -55.43
CA PHE A 38 -26.57 8.31 -54.19
C PHE A 38 -26.37 6.79 -54.38
N GLY A 39 -26.70 6.26 -55.56
CA GLY A 39 -26.43 4.87 -55.91
C GLY A 39 -24.93 4.53 -55.95
N GLU A 40 -24.08 5.48 -56.31
CA GLU A 40 -22.63 5.32 -56.55
C GLU A 40 -21.80 5.32 -55.26
N ILE A 41 -22.38 5.79 -54.15
CA ILE A 41 -21.74 5.75 -52.82
C ILE A 41 -21.59 4.29 -52.40
N THR A 42 -20.38 3.89 -51.99
CA THR A 42 -20.13 2.55 -51.48
C THR A 42 -20.69 2.39 -50.06
N ASP A 43 -21.11 1.18 -49.69
CA ASP A 43 -21.69 0.93 -48.36
C ASP A 43 -20.69 1.22 -47.22
N LYS A 44 -19.38 1.18 -47.51
CA LYS A 44 -18.32 1.60 -46.58
C LYS A 44 -18.32 3.10 -46.31
N GLU A 45 -18.34 3.93 -47.36
CA GLU A 45 -18.39 5.40 -47.22
C GLU A 45 -19.69 5.84 -46.55
N PHE A 46 -20.80 5.17 -46.91
CA PHE A 46 -22.11 5.38 -46.29
C PHE A 46 -22.10 5.06 -44.78
N HIS A 47 -21.53 3.91 -44.39
CA HIS A 47 -21.43 3.50 -42.99
C HIS A 47 -20.44 4.37 -42.18
N ASN A 48 -19.31 4.79 -42.78
CA ASN A 48 -18.37 5.72 -42.16
C ASN A 48 -19.05 7.05 -41.81
N VAL A 49 -19.73 7.68 -42.77
CA VAL A 49 -20.41 8.97 -42.58
C VAL A 49 -21.55 8.84 -41.57
N LEU A 50 -22.35 7.77 -41.62
CA LEU A 50 -23.37 7.51 -40.61
C LEU A 50 -22.80 7.32 -39.21
N THR A 51 -21.72 6.56 -39.06
CA THR A 51 -21.05 6.33 -37.77
C THR A 51 -20.44 7.61 -37.22
N TYR A 52 -19.91 8.47 -38.09
CA TYR A 52 -19.42 9.79 -37.69
C TYR A 52 -20.56 10.71 -37.25
N LEU A 53 -21.57 10.95 -38.08
CA LEU A 53 -22.68 11.86 -37.78
C LEU A 53 -23.51 11.44 -36.56
N THR A 54 -23.63 10.14 -36.29
CA THR A 54 -24.29 9.63 -35.06
C THR A 54 -23.39 9.71 -33.82
N SER A 55 -22.07 9.88 -33.97
CA SER A 55 -21.13 10.09 -32.86
C SER A 55 -20.92 11.56 -32.46
N VAL A 56 -21.39 12.51 -33.28
CA VAL A 56 -21.25 13.96 -33.02
C VAL A 56 -22.11 14.47 -31.86
N PRO A 57 -23.38 14.05 -31.66
CA PRO A 57 -24.24 14.55 -30.58
C PRO A 57 -23.72 14.21 -29.17
N SER A 58 -23.98 15.13 -28.23
CA SER A 58 -23.69 14.97 -26.81
C SER A 58 -24.38 13.74 -26.17
N LEU A 59 -23.74 13.15 -25.14
CA LEU A 59 -24.25 11.94 -24.46
C LEU A 59 -25.63 12.13 -23.83
N SER A 60 -25.97 13.36 -23.41
CA SER A 60 -27.32 13.75 -22.98
C SER A 60 -28.40 13.55 -24.06
N SER A 61 -28.01 13.65 -25.33
CA SER A 61 -28.90 13.49 -26.50
C SER A 61 -29.11 12.03 -26.92
N THR A 62 -28.13 11.15 -26.63
CA THR A 62 -28.14 9.75 -27.12
C THR A 62 -29.28 8.87 -26.59
N GLY A 63 -29.97 9.28 -25.53
CA GLY A 63 -31.13 8.55 -24.99
C GLY A 63 -32.44 8.74 -25.78
N VAL A 64 -32.55 9.81 -26.58
CA VAL A 64 -33.84 10.21 -27.21
C VAL A 64 -34.02 9.59 -28.61
N GLY A 65 -32.91 9.31 -29.30
CA GLY A 65 -32.88 8.75 -30.66
C GLY A 65 -32.74 9.80 -31.76
N PHE A 66 -32.60 9.35 -33.00
CA PHE A 66 -32.40 10.19 -34.19
C PHE A 66 -33.68 10.30 -35.02
N ILE A 67 -33.91 11.49 -35.56
CA ILE A 67 -34.91 11.74 -36.60
C ILE A 67 -34.19 11.81 -37.96
N LEU A 68 -34.66 11.06 -38.94
CA LEU A 68 -34.16 11.14 -40.31
C LEU A 68 -35.14 11.88 -41.21
N VAL A 69 -34.65 12.80 -42.03
CA VAL A 69 -35.41 13.38 -43.14
C VAL A 69 -34.73 12.95 -44.45
N ILE A 70 -35.47 12.29 -45.34
CA ILE A 70 -34.96 11.75 -46.60
C ILE A 70 -35.64 12.51 -47.73
N ASP A 71 -34.87 13.35 -48.43
CA ASP A 71 -35.38 14.11 -49.56
C ASP A 71 -35.09 13.41 -50.89
N ARG A 72 -36.15 12.97 -51.56
CA ARG A 72 -36.06 12.24 -52.83
C ARG A 72 -37.13 12.77 -53.81
N ARG A 73 -37.42 14.08 -53.77
CA ARG A 73 -38.51 14.72 -54.53
C ARG A 73 -38.37 14.61 -56.05
N GLN A 74 -37.17 14.74 -56.62
CA GLN A 74 -36.93 14.55 -58.05
C GLN A 74 -36.54 13.10 -58.44
N ASP A 75 -36.49 12.19 -57.47
CA ASP A 75 -35.84 10.89 -57.62
C ASP A 75 -36.81 9.77 -58.09
N ARG A 76 -36.28 8.57 -58.33
CA ARG A 76 -37.09 7.38 -58.65
C ARG A 76 -37.46 6.60 -57.39
N TRP A 77 -38.63 5.96 -57.40
CA TRP A 77 -39.09 5.10 -56.29
C TRP A 77 -38.08 4.00 -55.88
N ALA A 78 -37.30 3.50 -56.85
CA ALA A 78 -36.21 2.55 -56.59
C ALA A 78 -35.09 3.13 -55.69
N ALA A 79 -34.75 4.41 -55.85
CA ALA A 79 -33.77 5.10 -55.01
C ALA A 79 -34.30 5.33 -53.59
N VAL A 80 -35.60 5.61 -53.43
CA VAL A 80 -36.26 5.67 -52.11
C VAL A 80 -36.15 4.33 -51.39
N LYS A 81 -36.54 3.22 -52.03
CA LYS A 81 -36.44 1.87 -51.45
C LYS A 81 -34.98 1.48 -51.15
N GLY A 82 -34.04 1.79 -52.05
CA GLY A 82 -32.61 1.55 -51.84
C GLY A 82 -32.03 2.33 -50.66
N THR A 83 -32.40 3.61 -50.52
CA THR A 83 -31.99 4.47 -49.40
C THR A 83 -32.47 3.89 -48.06
N LEU A 84 -33.76 3.54 -47.97
CA LEU A 84 -34.34 2.97 -46.75
C LEU A 84 -33.73 1.61 -46.37
N LEU A 85 -33.43 0.74 -47.35
CA LEU A 85 -32.77 -0.55 -47.09
C LEU A 85 -31.32 -0.38 -46.61
N ARG A 86 -30.53 0.53 -47.20
CA ARG A 86 -29.18 0.84 -46.71
C ARG A 86 -29.20 1.38 -45.27
N ILE A 87 -30.13 2.28 -44.94
CA ILE A 87 -30.30 2.79 -43.57
C ILE A 87 -30.70 1.64 -42.63
N ALA A 88 -31.70 0.83 -42.99
CA ALA A 88 -32.18 -0.27 -42.15
C ALA A 88 -31.11 -1.33 -41.83
N GLY A 89 -30.17 -1.57 -42.75
CA GLY A 89 -29.07 -2.52 -42.57
C GLY A 89 -27.78 -1.94 -41.97
N SER A 90 -27.64 -0.62 -41.85
CA SER A 90 -26.34 0.01 -41.53
C SER A 90 -26.37 1.22 -40.60
N PHE A 91 -27.53 1.66 -40.13
CA PHE A 91 -27.63 2.79 -39.19
C PHE A 91 -27.20 2.37 -37.77
N PRO A 92 -26.19 3.03 -37.15
CA PRO A 92 -25.57 2.54 -35.92
C PRO A 92 -26.17 3.11 -34.62
N GLY A 93 -27.10 4.07 -34.70
CA GLY A 93 -27.76 4.70 -33.55
C GLY A 93 -29.21 4.23 -33.33
N ASN A 94 -29.80 4.63 -32.21
CA ASN A 94 -31.24 4.43 -32.00
C ASN A 94 -32.04 5.38 -32.91
N LEU A 95 -32.88 4.84 -33.80
CA LEU A 95 -33.80 5.65 -34.61
C LEU A 95 -35.09 5.90 -33.83
N GLN A 96 -35.67 7.10 -33.97
CA GLN A 96 -36.99 7.45 -33.44
C GLN A 96 -38.02 7.58 -34.55
N LEU A 97 -37.67 8.23 -35.67
CA LEU A 97 -38.61 8.61 -36.72
C LEU A 97 -37.88 8.75 -38.07
N VAL A 98 -38.52 8.33 -39.15
CA VAL A 98 -38.04 8.55 -40.52
C VAL A 98 -39.12 9.26 -41.34
N LEU A 99 -38.82 10.46 -41.83
CA LEU A 99 -39.67 11.28 -42.69
C LEU A 99 -39.12 11.26 -44.12
N VAL A 100 -39.97 11.01 -45.12
CA VAL A 100 -39.53 10.82 -46.51
C VAL A 100 -40.34 11.72 -47.44
N LEU A 101 -39.71 12.74 -48.03
CA LEU A 101 -40.32 13.58 -49.07
C LEU A 101 -40.31 12.81 -50.40
N ARG A 102 -41.49 12.35 -50.86
CA ARG A 102 -41.62 11.41 -51.99
C ARG A 102 -41.68 12.09 -53.36
N PRO A 103 -41.31 11.39 -54.45
CA PRO A 103 -41.54 11.85 -55.82
C PRO A 103 -43.02 12.11 -56.11
N THR A 104 -43.33 13.23 -56.78
CA THR A 104 -44.71 13.70 -56.99
C THR A 104 -45.33 13.31 -58.34
N THR A 105 -44.80 12.30 -59.03
CA THR A 105 -45.31 11.90 -60.36
C THR A 105 -46.71 11.26 -60.29
N LEU A 106 -47.62 11.71 -61.18
CA LEU A 106 -49.07 11.60 -60.96
C LEU A 106 -49.63 10.18 -60.74
N LEU A 107 -49.01 9.16 -61.33
CA LEU A 107 -49.57 7.79 -61.34
C LEU A 107 -49.19 6.93 -60.12
N GLN A 108 -48.34 7.41 -59.20
CA GLN A 108 -47.89 6.59 -58.06
C GLN A 108 -48.65 6.82 -56.75
N ARG A 109 -49.48 7.87 -56.62
CA ARG A 109 -50.14 8.24 -55.35
C ARG A 109 -50.99 7.12 -54.71
N THR A 110 -51.73 6.34 -55.51
CA THR A 110 -52.56 5.23 -55.00
C THR A 110 -51.79 3.90 -54.88
N LEU A 111 -50.64 3.75 -55.54
CA LEU A 111 -49.86 2.51 -55.49
C LEU A 111 -48.87 2.51 -54.32
N SER A 112 -48.23 3.64 -53.98
CA SER A 112 -47.28 3.71 -52.86
C SER A 112 -47.91 3.31 -51.53
N ASP A 113 -49.12 3.80 -51.27
CA ASP A 113 -49.77 3.72 -49.96
C ASP A 113 -50.35 2.31 -49.71
N ILE A 114 -50.56 1.54 -50.78
CA ILE A 114 -50.86 0.10 -50.75
C ILE A 114 -49.55 -0.70 -50.61
N LEU A 115 -48.54 -0.42 -51.45
CA LEU A 115 -47.30 -1.20 -51.49
C LEU A 115 -46.51 -1.12 -50.18
N PHE A 116 -46.56 0.01 -49.45
CA PHE A 116 -45.95 0.14 -48.13
C PHE A 116 -46.73 -0.57 -47.02
N LYS A 117 -48.07 -0.62 -47.09
CA LYS A 117 -48.89 -1.39 -46.14
C LYS A 117 -48.63 -2.89 -46.22
N PHE A 118 -48.26 -3.40 -47.41
CA PHE A 118 -47.97 -4.82 -47.63
C PHE A 118 -46.48 -5.20 -47.46
N ASN A 119 -45.54 -4.25 -47.34
CA ASN A 119 -44.10 -4.53 -47.17
C ASN A 119 -43.52 -4.01 -45.85
N LYS A 120 -44.35 -3.81 -44.82
CA LYS A 120 -43.90 -3.28 -43.52
C LYS A 120 -42.82 -4.17 -42.86
N ASP A 121 -42.90 -5.48 -43.07
CA ASP A 121 -41.93 -6.46 -42.56
C ASP A 121 -40.64 -6.56 -43.39
N GLU A 122 -40.66 -6.10 -44.66
CA GLU A 122 -39.51 -6.21 -45.59
C GLU A 122 -38.31 -5.36 -45.12
N PHE A 123 -38.59 -4.19 -44.55
CA PHE A 123 -37.57 -3.22 -44.14
C PHE A 123 -37.00 -3.48 -42.73
N LYS A 124 -37.61 -4.37 -41.93
CA LYS A 124 -37.22 -4.71 -40.53
C LYS A 124 -37.07 -3.54 -39.53
N MET A 125 -37.30 -2.30 -39.93
CA MET A 125 -37.29 -1.12 -39.06
C MET A 125 -38.42 -1.21 -38.02
N LYS A 126 -38.05 -1.23 -36.73
CA LYS A 126 -39.01 -1.15 -35.60
C LYS A 126 -39.62 0.26 -35.40
N VAL A 127 -39.33 1.21 -36.28
CA VAL A 127 -39.60 2.65 -36.10
C VAL A 127 -40.58 3.19 -37.14
N PRO A 128 -41.33 4.28 -36.86
CA PRO A 128 -42.24 4.88 -37.83
C PRO A 128 -41.51 5.46 -39.05
N VAL A 129 -42.00 5.12 -40.25
CA VAL A 129 -41.61 5.72 -41.53
C VAL A 129 -42.83 6.44 -42.11
N ILE A 130 -42.73 7.75 -42.37
CA ILE A 130 -43.83 8.61 -42.84
C ILE A 130 -43.51 9.16 -44.23
N MET A 131 -44.42 8.94 -45.18
CA MET A 131 -44.25 9.28 -46.60
C MET A 131 -44.91 10.63 -46.94
N LEU A 132 -44.18 11.72 -46.71
CA LEU A 132 -44.64 13.10 -46.88
C LEU A 132 -44.83 13.48 -48.36
N SER A 133 -45.95 14.15 -48.65
CA SER A 133 -46.36 14.56 -50.00
C SER A 133 -45.94 16.00 -50.38
N SER A 134 -45.50 16.80 -49.41
CA SER A 134 -45.03 18.18 -49.61
C SER A 134 -44.13 18.66 -48.46
N ILE A 135 -43.37 19.75 -48.67
CA ILE A 135 -42.65 20.44 -47.59
C ILE A 135 -43.61 20.93 -46.49
N THR A 136 -44.79 21.41 -46.83
CA THR A 136 -45.79 21.88 -45.85
C THR A 136 -46.20 20.77 -44.86
N GLU A 137 -46.11 19.50 -45.28
CA GLU A 137 -46.37 18.34 -44.43
C GLU A 137 -45.19 18.06 -43.47
N LEU A 138 -43.94 18.30 -43.89
CA LEU A 138 -42.74 18.24 -43.04
C LEU A 138 -42.83 19.24 -41.87
N HIS A 139 -43.36 20.44 -42.13
CA HIS A 139 -43.57 21.50 -41.13
C HIS A 139 -44.66 21.18 -40.08
N SER A 140 -45.28 19.99 -40.14
CA SER A 140 -46.15 19.46 -39.07
C SER A 140 -45.47 18.43 -38.15
N TYR A 141 -44.20 18.08 -38.43
CA TYR A 141 -43.39 17.15 -37.63
C TYR A 141 -42.08 17.75 -37.10
N ILE A 142 -41.61 18.85 -37.71
CA ILE A 142 -40.37 19.56 -37.34
C ILE A 142 -40.64 21.06 -37.50
N ASP A 143 -40.30 21.86 -36.49
CA ASP A 143 -40.45 23.31 -36.53
C ASP A 143 -39.59 23.98 -37.62
N ARG A 144 -40.08 25.10 -38.17
CA ARG A 144 -39.43 25.78 -39.31
C ARG A 144 -38.07 26.40 -38.95
N THR A 145 -37.81 26.70 -37.68
CA THR A 145 -36.49 27.15 -37.22
C THR A 145 -35.45 26.03 -37.20
N GLN A 146 -35.90 24.76 -37.24
CA GLN A 146 -35.10 23.53 -37.10
C GLN A 146 -34.77 22.86 -38.44
N LEU A 147 -34.99 23.57 -39.57
CA LEU A 147 -34.82 23.06 -40.94
C LEU A 147 -34.10 24.08 -41.85
N THR A 148 -33.23 23.60 -42.73
CA THR A 148 -32.62 24.44 -43.79
C THR A 148 -33.64 25.12 -44.71
N GLN A 149 -33.20 26.16 -45.40
CA GLN A 149 -33.98 26.87 -46.42
C GLN A 149 -34.43 25.95 -47.59
N GLU A 150 -33.67 24.90 -47.92
CA GLU A 150 -33.99 23.92 -48.98
C GLU A 150 -35.19 23.02 -48.62
N LEU A 151 -35.39 22.81 -47.32
CA LEU A 151 -36.56 22.18 -46.71
C LEU A 151 -37.62 23.22 -46.27
N GLY A 152 -37.51 24.46 -46.74
CA GLY A 152 -38.47 25.54 -46.51
C GLY A 152 -38.52 26.09 -45.08
N GLY A 153 -37.48 25.81 -44.27
CA GLY A 153 -37.29 26.41 -42.95
C GLY A 153 -36.51 27.74 -43.01
N THR A 154 -36.11 28.23 -41.84
CA THR A 154 -35.37 29.49 -41.66
C THR A 154 -33.94 29.28 -41.16
N GLN A 155 -33.46 28.04 -41.08
CA GLN A 155 -32.12 27.74 -40.57
C GLN A 155 -31.06 28.07 -41.62
N GLU A 156 -30.14 28.98 -41.29
CA GLU A 156 -28.91 29.15 -42.05
C GLU A 156 -27.95 28.00 -41.75
N TYR A 157 -27.54 27.27 -42.78
CA TYR A 157 -26.54 26.21 -42.69
C TYR A 157 -25.45 26.41 -43.75
N CYS A 158 -24.22 25.99 -43.44
CA CYS A 158 -23.10 26.06 -44.38
C CYS A 158 -22.13 24.90 -44.12
N HIS A 159 -22.25 23.87 -44.95
CA HIS A 159 -21.54 22.60 -44.80
C HIS A 159 -20.01 22.75 -44.70
N GLU A 160 -19.40 23.54 -45.60
CA GLU A 160 -17.95 23.79 -45.58
C GLU A 160 -17.47 24.56 -44.33
N LYS A 161 -18.25 25.53 -43.83
CA LYS A 161 -17.93 26.20 -42.54
C LYS A 161 -17.97 25.21 -41.38
N TRP A 162 -18.99 24.35 -41.33
CA TRP A 162 -19.10 23.34 -40.29
C TRP A 162 -17.96 22.31 -40.36
N ILE A 163 -17.68 21.75 -41.54
CA ILE A 163 -16.53 20.85 -41.75
C ILE A 163 -15.23 21.52 -41.30
N SER A 164 -15.02 22.79 -41.65
CA SER A 164 -13.82 23.54 -41.26
C SER A 164 -13.68 23.66 -39.74
N HIS A 165 -14.72 24.16 -39.05
CA HIS A 165 -14.72 24.26 -37.58
C HIS A 165 -14.54 22.89 -36.93
N ARG A 166 -15.25 21.86 -37.41
CA ARG A 166 -15.20 20.51 -36.83
C ARG A 166 -13.83 19.86 -37.01
N THR A 167 -13.22 20.00 -38.20
CA THR A 167 -11.85 19.54 -38.49
C THR A 167 -10.83 20.24 -37.59
N ALA A 168 -10.99 21.55 -37.34
CA ALA A 168 -10.11 22.30 -36.45
C ALA A 168 -10.25 21.88 -34.98
N ILE A 169 -11.48 21.65 -34.49
CA ILE A 169 -11.75 21.15 -33.14
C ILE A 169 -11.17 19.75 -32.93
N GLU A 170 -11.35 18.84 -33.89
CA GLU A 170 -10.79 17.48 -33.81
C GLU A 170 -9.26 17.46 -33.97
N GLY A 171 -8.70 18.35 -34.80
CA GLY A 171 -7.27 18.59 -34.90
C GLY A 171 -6.66 19.09 -33.59
N PHE A 172 -7.31 20.06 -32.93
CA PHE A 172 -6.89 20.57 -31.62
C PHE A 172 -7.06 19.51 -30.52
N ALA A 173 -8.16 18.76 -30.50
CA ALA A 173 -8.35 17.65 -29.56
C ALA A 173 -7.26 16.56 -29.72
N LEU A 174 -6.87 16.25 -30.95
CA LEU A 174 -5.74 15.35 -31.25
C LEU A 174 -4.39 15.95 -30.82
N MET A 175 -4.22 17.28 -30.91
CA MET A 175 -3.02 17.97 -30.42
C MET A 175 -2.92 17.90 -28.90
N VAL A 176 -3.96 18.32 -28.16
CA VAL A 176 -4.03 18.22 -26.69
C VAL A 176 -3.74 16.80 -26.24
N LYS A 177 -4.34 15.80 -26.90
CA LYS A 177 -4.07 14.38 -26.63
C LYS A 177 -2.60 14.00 -26.87
N LYS A 178 -1.98 14.43 -27.98
CA LYS A 178 -0.56 14.17 -28.25
C LYS A 178 0.34 14.83 -27.20
N THR A 179 0.15 16.12 -26.93
CA THR A 179 0.96 16.87 -25.96
C THR A 179 0.88 16.23 -24.57
N ALA A 180 -0.33 15.84 -24.12
CA ALA A 180 -0.51 15.09 -22.87
C ALA A 180 0.19 13.71 -22.88
N GLN A 181 0.12 12.95 -23.99
CA GLN A 181 0.84 11.66 -24.12
C GLN A 181 2.36 11.85 -24.12
N THR A 182 2.87 12.89 -24.77
CA THR A 182 4.29 13.23 -24.82
C THR A 182 4.81 13.65 -23.44
N LEU A 183 4.08 14.54 -22.74
CA LEU A 183 4.36 14.91 -21.34
C LEU A 183 4.29 13.72 -20.39
N GLN A 184 3.32 12.83 -20.57
CA GLN A 184 3.24 11.58 -19.79
C GLN A 184 4.48 10.71 -20.02
N SER A 185 4.90 10.52 -21.28
CA SER A 185 6.06 9.68 -21.61
C SER A 185 7.40 10.23 -21.13
N PHE A 186 7.57 11.56 -21.11
CA PHE A 186 8.75 12.15 -20.48
C PHE A 186 8.67 12.08 -18.95
N GLY A 187 7.47 12.26 -18.36
CA GLY A 187 7.25 11.97 -16.95
C GLY A 187 7.71 10.55 -16.58
N THR A 188 7.37 9.56 -17.42
CA THR A 188 7.83 8.17 -17.32
C THR A 188 9.35 8.08 -17.31
N GLU A 189 10.03 8.65 -18.31
CA GLU A 189 11.50 8.72 -18.36
C GLU A 189 12.08 9.30 -17.05
N LEU A 190 11.54 10.43 -16.58
CA LEU A 190 12.01 11.11 -15.36
C LEU A 190 11.83 10.28 -14.08
N ALA A 191 10.72 9.55 -13.91
CA ALA A 191 10.49 8.78 -12.68
C ALA A 191 11.13 7.39 -12.68
N GLU A 192 11.36 6.81 -13.86
CA GLU A 192 12.08 5.55 -14.04
C GLU A 192 13.61 5.73 -14.00
N THR A 193 14.09 6.96 -14.22
CA THR A 193 15.51 7.32 -14.09
C THR A 193 16.06 7.01 -12.70
N GLU A 194 17.09 6.17 -12.66
CA GLU A 194 17.88 5.91 -11.46
C GLU A 194 18.83 7.07 -11.14
N LEU A 195 19.07 7.32 -9.84
CA LEU A 195 19.98 8.38 -9.39
C LEU A 195 21.44 7.97 -9.64
N PRO A 196 22.24 8.75 -10.42
CA PRO A 196 23.61 8.35 -10.73
C PRO A 196 24.54 8.35 -9.50
N ASN A 197 25.56 7.49 -9.55
CA ASN A 197 26.55 7.39 -8.46
C ASN A 197 27.71 8.39 -8.56
N GLU A 198 27.75 9.22 -9.61
CA GLU A 198 28.86 10.16 -9.88
C GLU A 198 28.36 11.60 -10.08
N ILE A 199 29.18 12.56 -9.66
CA ILE A 199 28.94 14.00 -9.81
C ILE A 199 28.71 14.35 -11.29
N GLN A 200 29.63 13.96 -12.17
CA GLN A 200 29.56 14.30 -13.60
C GLN A 200 28.32 13.69 -14.27
N ALA A 201 28.00 12.43 -13.99
CA ALA A 201 26.80 11.77 -14.50
C ALA A 201 25.51 12.47 -14.03
N THR A 202 25.44 12.86 -12.75
CA THR A 202 24.27 13.56 -12.19
C THR A 202 24.10 14.96 -12.81
N THR A 203 25.18 15.69 -13.04
CA THR A 203 25.16 17.01 -13.71
C THR A 203 24.72 16.92 -15.18
N ILE A 204 25.21 15.91 -15.92
CA ILE A 204 24.79 15.65 -17.31
C ILE A 204 23.30 15.26 -17.37
N LEU A 205 22.85 14.43 -16.42
CA LEU A 205 21.45 14.02 -16.33
C LEU A 205 20.51 15.20 -16.05
N LEU A 206 20.82 16.00 -15.03
CA LEU A 206 20.03 17.18 -14.64
C LEU A 206 19.92 18.19 -15.80
N SER A 207 21.04 18.51 -16.46
CA SER A 207 21.04 19.43 -17.62
C SER A 207 20.30 18.85 -18.84
N THR A 208 20.40 17.54 -19.08
CA THR A 208 19.64 16.84 -20.14
C THR A 208 18.14 16.88 -19.88
N HIS A 209 17.71 16.62 -18.65
CA HIS A 209 16.31 16.65 -18.24
C HIS A 209 15.73 18.08 -18.34
N THR A 210 16.43 19.10 -17.85
CA THR A 210 16.01 20.50 -17.99
C THR A 210 15.87 20.89 -19.47
N SER A 211 16.83 20.49 -20.31
CA SER A 211 16.81 20.74 -21.76
C SER A 211 15.73 19.95 -22.52
N LYS A 212 15.14 18.90 -21.92
CA LYS A 212 13.92 18.25 -22.42
C LYS A 212 12.68 19.01 -21.96
N LYS A 213 12.60 19.35 -20.66
CA LYS A 213 11.49 20.11 -20.06
C LYS A 213 11.21 21.42 -20.80
N GLU A 214 12.22 22.23 -21.12
CA GLU A 214 11.96 23.54 -21.75
C GLU A 214 11.40 23.42 -23.18
N ARG A 215 11.84 22.43 -23.97
CA ARG A 215 11.26 22.17 -25.30
C ARG A 215 9.79 21.74 -25.22
N MET A 216 9.44 20.97 -24.19
CA MET A 216 8.06 20.53 -23.98
C MET A 216 7.15 21.64 -23.45
N LYS A 217 7.71 22.66 -22.77
CA LYS A 217 7.03 23.93 -22.50
C LYS A 217 6.78 24.73 -23.78
N GLU A 218 7.74 24.77 -24.71
CA GLU A 218 7.55 25.40 -26.02
C GLU A 218 6.42 24.72 -26.82
N ASP A 219 6.41 23.38 -26.88
CA ASP A 219 5.33 22.60 -27.49
C ASP A 219 3.94 22.86 -26.84
N LEU A 220 3.90 23.01 -25.51
CA LEU A 220 2.69 23.37 -24.75
C LEU A 220 2.15 24.75 -25.14
N LEU A 221 3.02 25.76 -25.16
CA LEU A 221 2.66 27.14 -25.53
C LEU A 221 2.16 27.22 -26.99
N VAL A 222 2.78 26.46 -27.90
CA VAL A 222 2.33 26.34 -29.30
C VAL A 222 0.93 25.70 -29.41
N ALA A 223 0.61 24.75 -28.53
CA ALA A 223 -0.72 24.13 -28.48
C ALA A 223 -1.78 25.07 -27.85
N LEU A 224 -1.46 25.76 -26.75
CA LEU A 224 -2.32 26.79 -26.14
C LEU A 224 -2.63 27.92 -27.13
N GLY A 225 -1.61 28.40 -27.87
CA GLY A 225 -1.75 29.40 -28.92
C GLY A 225 -2.50 28.94 -30.17
N GLN A 226 -2.77 27.63 -30.33
CA GLN A 226 -3.68 27.10 -31.36
C GLN A 226 -5.11 26.99 -30.84
N GLY A 227 -5.29 26.48 -29.63
CA GLY A 227 -6.62 26.43 -28.98
C GLY A 227 -7.23 27.83 -28.80
N SER A 228 -6.42 28.84 -28.47
CA SER A 228 -6.87 30.22 -28.30
C SER A 228 -7.38 30.83 -29.61
N ARG A 229 -6.65 30.67 -30.72
CA ARG A 229 -7.09 31.12 -32.05
C ARG A 229 -8.33 30.37 -32.57
N LEU A 230 -8.48 29.10 -32.20
CA LEU A 230 -9.71 28.34 -32.47
C LEU A 230 -10.90 28.87 -31.65
N LEU A 231 -10.67 29.23 -30.38
CA LEU A 231 -11.67 29.82 -29.51
C LEU A 231 -12.11 31.21 -30.04
N GLU A 232 -11.17 32.03 -30.50
CA GLU A 232 -11.45 33.30 -31.19
C GLU A 232 -12.30 33.07 -32.45
N SER A 233 -11.92 32.11 -33.30
CA SER A 233 -12.65 31.78 -34.53
C SER A 233 -14.08 31.27 -34.29
N ILE A 234 -14.38 30.68 -33.13
CA ILE A 234 -15.73 30.23 -32.76
C ILE A 234 -16.55 31.40 -32.19
N ASN A 235 -15.93 32.33 -31.46
CA ASN A 235 -16.61 33.50 -30.90
C ASN A 235 -16.76 34.67 -31.90
N GLU A 236 -16.06 34.64 -33.04
CA GLU A 236 -16.06 35.68 -34.08
C GLU A 236 -17.47 36.22 -34.46
N PRO A 237 -18.55 35.41 -34.56
CA PRO A 237 -19.90 35.93 -34.80
C PRO A 237 -20.40 36.89 -33.71
N VAL A 238 -20.28 36.51 -32.42
CA VAL A 238 -20.65 37.34 -31.26
C VAL A 238 -19.74 38.56 -31.11
N VAL A 239 -18.48 38.46 -31.53
CA VAL A 239 -17.54 39.59 -31.52
C VAL A 239 -17.87 40.62 -32.63
N ARG A 240 -18.47 40.18 -33.75
CA ARG A 240 -18.95 41.09 -34.81
C ARG A 240 -20.36 41.63 -34.60
N ASP A 241 -21.22 40.87 -33.94
CA ASP A 241 -22.61 41.23 -33.65
C ASP A 241 -22.95 40.83 -32.20
N PRO A 242 -22.99 41.78 -31.25
CA PRO A 242 -23.29 41.50 -29.85
C PRO A 242 -24.71 40.96 -29.60
N ASP A 243 -25.65 41.16 -30.54
CA ASP A 243 -27.01 40.62 -30.45
C ASP A 243 -27.10 39.19 -31.06
N HIS A 244 -25.98 38.61 -31.52
CA HIS A 244 -25.92 37.27 -32.10
C HIS A 244 -26.17 36.17 -31.07
N ASN A 245 -27.39 35.63 -31.06
CA ASN A 245 -27.76 34.49 -30.22
C ASN A 245 -27.17 33.17 -30.77
N MET A 246 -26.02 32.75 -30.22
CA MET A 246 -25.36 31.47 -30.53
C MET A 246 -26.30 30.27 -30.38
N ASN A 247 -26.29 29.35 -31.35
CA ASN A 247 -27.12 28.14 -31.29
C ASN A 247 -26.50 27.03 -30.42
N GLN A 248 -27.29 25.99 -30.10
CA GLN A 248 -26.87 24.88 -29.23
C GLN A 248 -25.60 24.15 -29.71
N ASP A 249 -25.43 23.88 -31.02
CA ASP A 249 -24.21 23.24 -31.54
C ASP A 249 -23.02 24.22 -31.52
N GLU A 250 -23.22 25.53 -31.64
CA GLU A 250 -22.16 26.54 -31.42
C GLU A 250 -21.72 26.58 -29.96
N LEU A 251 -22.67 26.56 -29.01
CA LEU A 251 -22.40 26.47 -27.57
C LEU A 251 -21.70 25.16 -27.19
N GLU A 252 -22.08 24.02 -27.76
CA GLU A 252 -21.41 22.72 -27.54
C GLU A 252 -19.99 22.69 -28.12
N ASN A 253 -19.74 23.34 -29.26
CA ASN A 253 -18.39 23.50 -29.82
C ASN A 253 -17.53 24.47 -28.98
N LEU A 254 -18.09 25.60 -28.54
CA LEU A 254 -17.44 26.56 -27.65
C LEU A 254 -17.02 25.90 -26.33
N ALA A 255 -17.95 25.22 -25.65
CA ALA A 255 -17.68 24.49 -24.42
C ALA A 255 -16.67 23.35 -24.62
N THR A 256 -16.67 22.70 -25.80
CA THR A 256 -15.68 21.68 -26.15
C THR A 256 -14.26 22.26 -26.25
N VAL A 257 -14.07 23.41 -26.91
CA VAL A 257 -12.75 24.05 -27.02
C VAL A 257 -12.29 24.63 -25.69
N GLN A 258 -13.18 25.27 -24.92
CA GLN A 258 -12.87 25.74 -23.56
C GLN A 258 -12.44 24.60 -22.64
N ARG A 259 -13.14 23.45 -22.68
CA ARG A 259 -12.76 22.25 -21.92
C ARG A 259 -11.41 21.67 -22.37
N LEU A 260 -11.12 21.68 -23.67
CA LEU A 260 -9.82 21.21 -24.19
C LEU A 260 -8.65 22.14 -23.81
N LEU A 261 -8.88 23.45 -23.77
CA LEU A 261 -7.93 24.43 -23.23
C LEU A 261 -7.70 24.23 -21.73
N SER A 262 -8.77 24.05 -20.96
CA SER A 262 -8.69 23.77 -19.51
C SER A 262 -7.90 22.49 -19.22
N GLN A 263 -8.11 21.43 -20.01
CA GLN A 263 -7.34 20.18 -19.92
C GLN A 263 -5.85 20.36 -20.24
N LEU A 264 -5.49 21.35 -21.07
CA LEU A 264 -4.10 21.65 -21.40
C LEU A 264 -3.41 22.42 -20.27
N ASP A 265 -4.09 23.41 -19.68
CA ASP A 265 -3.66 24.12 -18.45
C ASP A 265 -3.50 23.16 -17.25
N GLU A 266 -4.47 22.28 -17.02
CA GLU A 266 -4.39 21.24 -15.98
C GLU A 266 -3.20 20.30 -16.20
N THR A 267 -2.93 19.92 -17.45
CA THR A 267 -1.77 19.09 -17.81
C THR A 267 -0.45 19.81 -17.58
N GLU A 268 -0.37 21.10 -17.94
CA GLU A 268 0.81 21.94 -17.74
C GLU A 268 1.12 22.15 -16.24
N ARG A 269 0.11 22.54 -15.45
CA ARG A 269 0.26 22.73 -14.00
C ARG A 269 0.67 21.43 -13.30
N ALA A 270 0.05 20.30 -13.64
CA ALA A 270 0.40 19.00 -13.08
C ALA A 270 1.83 18.55 -13.45
N PHE A 271 2.31 18.93 -14.63
CA PHE A 271 3.68 18.67 -15.06
C PHE A 271 4.71 19.56 -14.34
N ASP A 272 4.45 20.85 -14.15
CA ASP A 272 5.33 21.73 -13.37
C ASP A 272 5.44 21.28 -11.91
N GLU A 273 4.31 20.95 -11.30
CA GLU A 273 4.23 20.37 -9.96
C GLU A 273 5.04 19.07 -9.82
N PHE A 274 5.11 18.26 -10.87
CA PHE A 274 5.96 17.07 -10.89
C PHE A 274 7.43 17.44 -11.11
N TRP A 275 7.70 18.34 -12.06
CA TRP A 275 9.04 18.78 -12.43
C TRP A 275 9.80 19.37 -11.24
N VAL A 276 9.20 20.29 -10.47
CA VAL A 276 9.85 20.88 -9.28
C VAL A 276 10.30 19.80 -8.30
N ARG A 277 9.43 18.83 -8.00
CA ARG A 277 9.74 17.71 -7.08
C ARG A 277 10.85 16.81 -7.61
N HIS A 278 10.90 16.59 -8.93
CA HIS A 278 11.94 15.80 -9.58
C HIS A 278 13.28 16.54 -9.65
N GLN A 279 13.27 17.82 -10.01
CA GLN A 279 14.44 18.69 -10.05
C GLN A 279 15.09 18.78 -8.66
N THR A 280 14.33 19.11 -7.61
CA THR A 280 14.86 19.16 -6.24
C THR A 280 15.48 17.83 -5.80
N LYS A 281 14.91 16.68 -6.20
CA LYS A 281 15.47 15.36 -5.90
C LYS A 281 16.81 15.12 -6.63
N LEU A 282 16.96 15.56 -7.88
CA LEU A 282 18.23 15.48 -8.62
C LEU A 282 19.28 16.47 -8.11
N GLU A 283 18.86 17.66 -7.68
CA GLU A 283 19.73 18.66 -7.05
C GLU A 283 20.25 18.18 -5.69
N GLN A 284 19.38 17.60 -4.86
CA GLN A 284 19.77 16.91 -3.63
C GLN A 284 20.68 15.70 -3.93
N CYS A 285 20.43 14.95 -5.02
CA CYS A 285 21.34 13.87 -5.40
C CYS A 285 22.74 14.40 -5.72
N LEU A 286 22.84 15.50 -6.47
CA LEU A 286 24.11 16.16 -6.78
C LEU A 286 24.80 16.69 -5.51
N GLN A 287 24.05 17.31 -4.59
CA GLN A 287 24.55 17.75 -3.27
C GLN A 287 25.15 16.57 -2.48
N LEU A 288 24.43 15.45 -2.37
CA LEU A 288 24.94 14.23 -1.72
C LEU A 288 26.22 13.71 -2.39
N ARG A 289 26.29 13.70 -3.73
CA ARG A 289 27.48 13.24 -4.46
C ARG A 289 28.70 14.15 -4.22
N HIS A 290 28.49 15.47 -4.08
CA HIS A 290 29.54 16.40 -3.66
C HIS A 290 29.97 16.16 -2.20
N PHE A 291 29.01 16.10 -1.27
CA PHE A 291 29.28 15.82 0.14
C PHE A 291 30.04 14.51 0.34
N GLU A 292 29.66 13.43 -0.35
CA GLU A 292 30.33 12.12 -0.30
C GLU A 292 31.70 12.08 -0.99
N HIS A 293 32.00 13.05 -1.87
CA HIS A 293 33.35 13.25 -2.41
C HIS A 293 34.22 14.00 -1.39
N ASN A 294 33.74 15.15 -0.91
CA ASN A 294 34.39 15.94 0.14
C ASN A 294 34.68 15.10 1.40
N TYR A 295 33.72 14.26 1.80
CA TYR A 295 33.83 13.32 2.92
C TYR A 295 35.03 12.39 2.77
N ARG A 296 35.19 11.73 1.61
CA ARG A 296 36.29 10.79 1.38
C ARG A 296 37.65 11.50 1.39
N GLU A 297 37.74 12.71 0.84
CA GLU A 297 38.98 13.49 0.88
C GLU A 297 39.36 13.91 2.30
N VAL A 298 38.41 14.49 3.05
CA VAL A 298 38.61 14.92 4.45
C VAL A 298 38.89 13.72 5.37
N ARG A 299 38.18 12.61 5.20
CA ARG A 299 38.37 11.37 5.97
C ARG A 299 39.79 10.81 5.77
N ALA A 300 40.27 10.76 4.53
CA ALA A 300 41.63 10.30 4.21
C ALA A 300 42.73 11.26 4.70
N LEU A 301 42.45 12.57 4.76
CA LEU A 301 43.34 13.55 5.38
C LEU A 301 43.39 13.37 6.91
N LEU A 302 42.27 13.08 7.57
CA LEU A 302 42.24 12.76 9.00
C LEU A 302 43.01 11.49 9.34
N ASP A 303 42.93 10.43 8.51
CA ASP A 303 43.73 9.21 8.70
C ASP A 303 45.23 9.51 8.57
N GLN A 304 45.66 10.23 7.53
CA GLN A 304 47.07 10.65 7.37
C GLN A 304 47.59 11.48 8.56
N VAL A 305 46.73 12.34 9.12
CA VAL A 305 47.06 13.11 10.34
C VAL A 305 47.17 12.20 11.56
N SER A 306 46.27 11.23 11.72
CA SER A 306 46.32 10.27 12.83
C SER A 306 47.55 9.36 12.75
N GLU A 307 47.89 8.86 11.55
CA GLU A 307 49.11 8.07 11.30
C GLU A 307 50.38 8.87 11.60
N LYS A 308 50.51 10.09 11.06
CA LYS A 308 51.67 10.95 11.34
C LYS A 308 51.73 11.34 12.82
N LEU A 309 50.60 11.60 13.47
CA LEU A 309 50.54 11.86 14.91
C LEU A 309 51.05 10.68 15.75
N ALA A 310 50.74 9.44 15.34
CA ALA A 310 51.25 8.23 15.99
C ALA A 310 52.78 8.08 15.88
N THR A 311 53.44 8.66 14.87
CA THR A 311 54.91 8.62 14.75
C THR A 311 55.65 9.54 15.73
N PHE A 312 54.98 10.48 16.39
CA PHE A 312 55.64 11.36 17.37
C PHE A 312 55.88 10.62 18.69
N SER A 313 57.15 10.53 19.08
CA SER A 313 57.56 9.99 20.38
C SER A 313 56.95 10.79 21.52
N GLU A 314 56.43 10.08 22.51
CA GLU A 314 55.76 10.67 23.68
C GLU A 314 56.78 11.11 24.74
N VAL A 315 57.97 10.49 24.74
CA VAL A 315 59.10 10.86 25.60
C VAL A 315 60.32 11.23 24.76
N GLY A 316 60.92 12.38 25.07
CA GLY A 316 62.23 12.78 24.54
C GLY A 316 63.37 12.21 25.39
N ILE A 317 64.40 11.68 24.74
CA ILE A 317 65.56 11.01 25.38
C ILE A 317 66.49 12.02 26.10
N SER A 318 66.41 13.30 25.76
CA SER A 318 67.16 14.40 26.38
C SER A 318 66.33 15.70 26.37
N PRO A 319 66.71 16.74 27.15
CA PRO A 319 65.97 18.01 27.20
C PRO A 319 65.80 18.64 25.81
N ALA A 320 66.91 18.84 25.10
CA ALA A 320 66.92 19.43 23.75
C ALA A 320 66.18 18.57 22.70
N HIS A 321 66.13 17.24 22.89
CA HIS A 321 65.34 16.37 22.01
C HIS A 321 63.84 16.51 22.30
N ALA A 322 63.44 16.62 23.57
CA ALA A 322 62.05 16.86 23.96
C ALA A 322 61.57 18.25 23.51
N ASP A 323 62.43 19.28 23.60
CA ASP A 323 62.19 20.60 23.00
C ASP A 323 61.95 20.51 21.49
N HIS A 324 62.81 19.77 20.77
CA HIS A 324 62.71 19.62 19.32
C HIS A 324 61.41 18.92 18.88
N ILE A 325 61.04 17.81 19.54
CA ILE A 325 59.78 17.10 19.26
C ILE A 325 58.57 18.01 19.53
N PHE A 326 58.58 18.79 20.62
CA PHE A 326 57.49 19.71 20.95
C PHE A 326 57.35 20.84 19.90
N ILE A 327 58.46 21.37 19.39
CA ILE A 327 58.47 22.35 18.30
C ILE A 327 57.99 21.72 16.99
N GLU A 328 58.43 20.52 16.63
CA GLU A 328 57.95 19.81 15.43
C GLU A 328 56.43 19.56 15.50
N LEU A 329 55.94 19.07 16.64
CA LEU A 329 54.52 18.77 16.86
C LEU A 329 53.63 20.02 16.80
N THR A 330 54.10 21.14 17.36
CA THR A 330 53.39 22.44 17.29
C THR A 330 53.40 23.00 15.86
N THR A 331 54.55 22.94 15.19
CA THR A 331 54.70 23.33 13.78
C THR A 331 53.88 22.42 12.84
N TYR A 332 53.59 21.18 13.25
CA TYR A 332 52.74 20.25 12.50
C TYR A 332 51.25 20.61 12.68
N GLU A 333 50.80 20.89 13.90
CA GLU A 333 49.44 21.39 14.16
C GLU A 333 49.11 22.64 13.33
N GLU A 334 49.98 23.65 13.34
CA GLU A 334 49.80 24.89 12.57
C GLU A 334 49.66 24.67 11.06
N LYS A 335 50.24 23.59 10.53
CA LYS A 335 50.14 23.21 9.10
C LYS A 335 48.89 22.37 8.80
N VAL A 336 48.28 21.74 9.80
CA VAL A 336 47.16 20.80 9.66
C VAL A 336 45.83 21.55 9.82
N CYS A 337 45.46 22.30 8.78
CA CYS A 337 44.15 22.95 8.66
C CYS A 337 42.97 21.95 8.46
N VAL A 338 43.24 20.64 8.54
CA VAL A 338 42.25 19.56 8.33
C VAL A 338 41.10 19.63 9.32
N LEU A 339 41.35 20.00 10.59
CA LEU A 339 40.29 20.13 11.60
C LEU A 339 39.26 21.23 11.25
N VAL A 340 39.72 22.36 10.71
CA VAL A 340 38.85 23.45 10.22
C VAL A 340 38.02 22.98 9.02
N ARG A 341 38.66 22.28 8.07
CA ARG A 341 37.99 21.70 6.89
C ARG A 341 36.97 20.61 7.26
N THR A 342 37.25 19.86 8.33
CA THR A 342 36.33 18.87 8.90
C THR A 342 35.12 19.53 9.53
N ALA A 343 35.32 20.57 10.35
CA ALA A 343 34.22 21.32 10.96
C ALA A 343 33.31 21.97 9.90
N ALA A 344 33.89 22.57 8.85
CA ALA A 344 33.13 23.15 7.75
C ALA A 344 32.30 22.11 6.98
N LEU A 345 32.84 20.92 6.73
CA LEU A 345 32.11 19.83 6.07
C LEU A 345 31.04 19.20 6.97
N SER A 346 31.28 19.08 8.28
CA SER A 346 30.24 18.70 9.23
C SER A 346 29.09 19.71 9.24
N GLN A 347 29.39 21.01 9.22
CA GLN A 347 28.36 22.06 9.08
C GLN A 347 27.62 21.96 7.74
N GLU A 348 28.30 21.73 6.62
CA GLU A 348 27.67 21.51 5.30
C GLU A 348 26.63 20.38 5.37
N GLY A 349 26.98 19.25 5.98
CA GLY A 349 26.07 18.13 6.17
C GLY A 349 24.93 18.41 7.16
N ASP A 350 25.21 19.07 8.29
CA ASP A 350 24.19 19.46 9.27
C ASP A 350 23.20 20.50 8.68
N GLU A 351 23.65 21.37 7.77
CA GLU A 351 22.81 22.28 6.98
C GLU A 351 21.96 21.55 5.92
N LEU A 352 22.46 20.48 5.30
CA LEU A 352 21.66 19.65 4.39
C LEU A 352 20.55 18.92 5.16
N ILE A 353 20.87 18.38 6.34
CA ILE A 353 19.89 17.75 7.25
C ILE A 353 18.81 18.75 7.65
N GLN A 354 19.17 19.98 8.06
CA GLN A 354 18.21 21.04 8.41
C GLN A 354 17.26 21.40 7.23
N LYS A 355 17.71 21.24 5.98
CA LYS A 355 16.93 21.47 4.76
C LYS A 355 16.08 20.24 4.35
N SER A 356 15.91 19.25 5.24
CA SER A 356 15.18 17.99 5.04
C SER A 356 15.62 17.24 3.77
N HIS A 357 16.93 17.12 3.60
CA HIS A 357 17.55 16.41 2.48
C HIS A 357 17.23 14.91 2.50
N TYR A 358 16.80 14.32 1.37
CA TYR A 358 16.26 12.94 1.31
C TYR A 358 17.19 11.81 1.83
N ALA A 359 18.45 12.13 2.08
CA ALA A 359 19.53 11.21 2.46
C ALA A 359 20.11 11.49 3.85
N GLU A 360 19.33 12.12 4.74
CA GLU A 360 19.65 12.38 6.15
C GLU A 360 20.31 11.16 6.84
N ASP A 361 19.71 9.97 6.72
CA ASP A 361 20.23 8.68 7.23
C ASP A 361 21.66 8.33 6.76
N SER A 362 22.12 8.92 5.65
CA SER A 362 23.44 8.69 5.05
C SER A 362 24.42 9.86 5.27
N ILE A 363 23.91 11.04 5.63
CA ILE A 363 24.70 12.24 5.92
C ILE A 363 25.01 12.30 7.42
N GLN A 364 24.02 12.09 8.28
CA GLN A 364 24.15 12.19 9.74
C GLN A 364 25.22 11.26 10.34
N PRO A 365 25.36 9.98 9.93
CA PRO A 365 26.43 9.12 10.43
C PRO A 365 27.82 9.63 10.00
N LYS A 366 27.95 10.12 8.77
CA LYS A 366 29.21 10.67 8.23
C LYS A 366 29.62 11.94 8.96
N CYS A 367 28.70 12.87 9.23
CA CYS A 367 28.96 14.04 10.07
C CYS A 367 29.41 13.65 11.48
N SER A 368 28.76 12.63 12.06
CA SER A 368 29.06 12.16 13.43
C SER A 368 30.40 11.42 13.52
N GLU A 369 30.76 10.63 12.50
CA GLU A 369 32.08 10.02 12.35
C GLU A 369 33.17 11.11 12.24
N LEU A 370 32.99 12.10 11.35
CA LEU A 370 33.93 13.23 11.20
C LEU A 370 34.16 13.97 12.52
N ARG A 371 33.08 14.31 13.27
CA ARG A 371 33.21 14.96 14.59
C ARG A 371 33.99 14.07 15.58
N THR A 372 33.63 12.79 15.69
CA THR A 372 34.28 11.83 16.61
C THR A 372 35.78 11.67 16.33
N ILE A 373 36.18 11.59 15.05
CA ILE A 373 37.60 11.48 14.68
C ILE A 373 38.33 12.80 14.91
N SER A 374 37.72 13.93 14.56
CA SER A 374 38.28 15.27 14.80
C SER A 374 38.55 15.50 16.30
N GLU A 375 37.61 15.10 17.16
CA GLU A 375 37.79 15.11 18.62
C GLU A 375 38.90 14.15 19.07
N THR A 376 38.96 12.94 18.53
CA THR A 376 40.00 11.94 18.85
C THR A 376 41.40 12.45 18.48
N VAL A 377 41.57 13.01 17.29
CA VAL A 377 42.85 13.59 16.82
C VAL A 377 43.25 14.80 17.68
N ASN A 378 42.32 15.72 17.96
CA ASN A 378 42.55 16.90 18.82
C ASN A 378 42.93 16.49 20.26
N ASN A 379 42.25 15.49 20.83
CA ASN A 379 42.55 15.00 22.18
C ASN A 379 43.90 14.25 22.24
N ASN A 380 44.25 13.45 21.22
CA ASN A 380 45.57 12.81 21.10
C ASN A 380 46.69 13.84 20.97
N LEU A 381 46.50 14.86 20.12
CA LEU A 381 47.44 15.96 19.92
C LEU A 381 47.68 16.75 21.21
N ARG A 382 46.61 17.08 21.95
CA ARG A 382 46.69 17.72 23.27
C ARG A 382 47.41 16.83 24.28
N ALA A 383 47.03 15.55 24.39
CA ALA A 383 47.65 14.60 25.31
C ALA A 383 49.16 14.44 25.04
N LYS A 384 49.58 14.30 23.77
CA LYS A 384 51.01 14.26 23.41
C LYS A 384 51.74 15.56 23.75
N LYS A 385 51.13 16.74 23.54
CA LYS A 385 51.69 18.03 23.98
C LYS A 385 51.84 18.12 25.49
N ASP A 386 50.82 17.76 26.25
CA ASP A 386 50.83 17.82 27.73
C ASP A 386 51.86 16.83 28.32
N HIS A 387 51.96 15.63 27.73
CA HIS A 387 52.95 14.62 28.07
C HIS A 387 54.39 15.10 27.78
N LEU A 388 54.62 15.68 26.60
CA LEU A 388 55.91 16.29 26.25
C LEU A 388 56.24 17.49 27.15
N LEU A 389 55.27 18.31 27.56
CA LEU A 389 55.49 19.42 28.50
C LEU A 389 55.91 18.91 29.88
N LYS A 390 55.24 17.90 30.44
CA LYS A 390 55.68 17.26 31.70
C LYS A 390 57.06 16.61 31.59
N ALA A 391 57.36 15.96 30.46
CA ALA A 391 58.68 15.37 30.20
C ALA A 391 59.79 16.43 30.10
N ARG A 392 59.52 17.57 29.44
CA ARG A 392 60.45 18.71 29.35
C ARG A 392 60.70 19.36 30.71
N GLU A 393 59.66 19.51 31.53
CA GLU A 393 59.78 20.02 32.90
C GLU A 393 60.60 19.09 33.80
N LEU A 394 60.35 17.78 33.76
CA LEU A 394 61.16 16.79 34.51
C LEU A 394 62.64 16.84 34.08
N HIS A 395 62.90 16.89 32.77
CA HIS A 395 64.25 17.06 32.21
C HIS A 395 64.96 18.31 32.76
N HIS A 396 64.33 19.48 32.69
CA HIS A 396 64.90 20.73 33.20
C HIS A 396 65.12 20.70 34.72
N ARG A 397 64.18 20.12 35.49
CA ARG A 397 64.30 20.00 36.95
C ARG A 397 65.43 19.06 37.36
N LEU A 398 65.64 17.96 36.64
CA LEU A 398 66.76 17.04 36.84
C LEU A 398 68.10 17.66 36.44
N GLU A 399 68.15 18.45 35.36
CA GLU A 399 69.36 19.16 34.95
C GLU A 399 69.75 20.24 35.96
N ARG A 400 68.79 21.06 36.43
CA ARG A 400 68.97 22.03 37.53
C ARG A 400 69.52 21.35 38.79
N ALA A 401 68.93 20.23 39.19
CA ALA A 401 69.35 19.49 40.38
C ALA A 401 70.74 18.85 40.23
N SER A 402 71.04 18.17 39.11
CA SER A 402 72.38 17.62 38.88
C SER A 402 73.43 18.74 38.88
N LYS A 403 73.15 19.88 38.24
CA LYS A 403 74.08 21.00 38.19
C LYS A 403 74.35 21.58 39.59
N TRP A 404 73.30 21.84 40.38
CA TRP A 404 73.47 22.32 41.76
C TRP A 404 74.28 21.34 42.62
N VAL A 405 74.13 20.03 42.37
CA VAL A 405 74.93 18.99 43.02
C VAL A 405 76.39 18.97 42.53
N ASP A 406 76.64 19.12 41.22
CA ASP A 406 78.00 19.22 40.67
C ASP A 406 78.74 20.48 41.16
N ASP A 407 78.08 21.64 41.13
CA ASP A 407 78.61 22.92 41.62
C ASP A 407 78.91 22.84 43.14
N GLY A 408 78.09 22.12 43.91
CA GLY A 408 78.32 21.90 45.34
C GLY A 408 79.46 20.91 45.65
N ILE A 409 79.61 19.85 44.87
CA ILE A 409 80.78 18.95 44.94
C ILE A 409 82.06 19.70 44.57
N TYR A 410 82.00 20.59 43.57
CA TYR A 410 83.12 21.46 43.20
C TYR A 410 83.47 22.47 44.30
N LEU A 411 82.48 23.06 44.98
CA LEU A 411 82.68 23.93 46.14
C LEU A 411 83.44 23.21 47.27
N LEU A 412 83.05 21.97 47.60
CA LEU A 412 83.78 21.14 48.57
C LEU A 412 85.23 20.86 48.14
N ALA A 413 85.43 20.51 46.87
CA ALA A 413 86.75 20.16 46.32
C ALA A 413 87.70 21.36 46.19
N SER A 414 87.17 22.57 46.05
CA SER A 414 87.94 23.82 45.92
C SER A 414 88.25 24.52 47.26
N GLN A 415 87.76 24.01 48.41
CA GLN A 415 88.07 24.60 49.71
C GLN A 415 89.57 24.52 50.05
N PRO A 416 90.27 25.65 50.27
CA PRO A 416 91.70 25.68 50.51
C PRO A 416 92.06 25.07 51.88
N VAL A 417 92.65 23.88 51.86
CA VAL A 417 92.96 23.05 53.04
C VAL A 417 93.77 23.81 54.10
N ASP A 418 94.75 24.62 53.68
CA ASP A 418 95.64 25.35 54.59
C ASP A 418 94.94 26.48 55.34
N LYS A 419 94.02 27.20 54.67
CA LYS A 419 93.25 28.28 55.29
C LYS A 419 92.22 27.76 56.29
N CYS A 420 91.70 26.55 56.08
CA CYS A 420 90.73 25.90 56.96
C CYS A 420 91.32 25.42 58.31
N GLN A 421 92.60 25.65 58.59
CA GLN A 421 93.26 25.21 59.83
C GLN A 421 93.21 26.26 60.95
N SER A 422 92.86 27.52 60.65
CA SER A 422 92.59 28.56 61.64
C SER A 422 91.11 28.52 62.08
N HIS A 423 90.80 29.07 63.26
CA HIS A 423 89.41 29.18 63.74
C HIS A 423 88.53 29.97 62.76
N GLU A 424 88.96 31.19 62.43
CA GLU A 424 88.29 32.10 61.50
C GLU A 424 88.14 31.49 60.09
N GLY A 425 89.17 30.80 59.58
CA GLY A 425 89.12 30.14 58.28
C GLY A 425 88.21 28.90 58.26
N ALA A 426 88.13 28.15 59.37
CA ALA A 426 87.19 27.04 59.51
C ALA A 426 85.74 27.53 59.65
N GLU A 427 85.52 28.69 60.28
CA GLU A 427 84.21 29.32 60.47
C GLU A 427 83.69 29.98 59.18
N LEU A 428 84.53 30.69 58.43
CA LEU A 428 84.17 31.21 57.09
C LEU A 428 83.87 30.07 56.11
N ALA A 429 84.69 29.01 56.10
CA ALA A 429 84.44 27.82 55.28
C ALA A 429 83.19 27.03 55.71
N LEU A 430 82.71 27.23 56.94
CA LEU A 430 81.43 26.70 57.40
C LEU A 430 80.26 27.57 56.89
N GLN A 431 80.33 28.88 57.09
CA GLN A 431 79.32 29.84 56.63
C GLN A 431 79.11 29.78 55.11
N GLU A 432 80.17 29.52 54.33
CA GLU A 432 80.06 29.33 52.89
C GLU A 432 79.27 28.08 52.49
N LEU A 433 79.48 26.95 53.19
CA LEU A 433 78.72 25.71 52.95
C LEU A 433 77.27 25.84 53.44
N GLU A 434 77.05 26.55 54.54
CA GLU A 434 75.70 26.79 55.08
C GLU A 434 74.91 27.72 54.14
N ARG A 435 75.49 28.84 53.68
CA ARG A 435 74.93 29.71 52.62
C ARG A 435 74.66 28.97 51.30
N TYR A 436 75.43 27.94 50.95
CA TYR A 436 75.18 27.16 49.74
C TYR A 436 73.97 26.23 49.88
N LEU A 437 73.78 25.63 51.06
CA LEU A 437 72.62 24.79 51.38
C LEU A 437 71.35 25.62 51.58
N ASP A 438 71.44 26.79 52.21
CA ASP A 438 70.30 27.70 52.39
C ASP A 438 69.75 28.22 51.04
N ASN A 439 70.62 28.29 50.02
CA ASN A 439 70.27 28.67 48.64
C ASN A 439 69.80 27.48 47.76
N ALA A 440 69.58 26.29 48.32
CA ALA A 440 69.20 25.10 47.54
C ALA A 440 67.85 25.30 46.80
N GLY A 441 66.83 25.75 47.53
CA GLY A 441 65.51 26.12 46.99
C GLY A 441 64.90 25.06 46.06
N GLU A 442 64.39 25.51 44.91
CA GLU A 442 63.82 24.65 43.86
C GLU A 442 64.81 23.66 43.23
N ASN A 443 66.13 23.85 43.39
CA ASN A 443 67.14 23.01 42.76
C ASN A 443 67.38 21.71 43.56
N GLN A 444 66.77 21.56 44.74
CA GLN A 444 66.85 20.34 45.53
C GLN A 444 65.67 19.40 45.22
N LEU A 445 65.98 18.12 45.03
CA LEU A 445 64.97 17.05 45.02
C LEU A 445 64.67 16.66 46.47
N THR A 446 63.57 17.17 47.03
CA THR A 446 63.27 17.06 48.47
C THR A 446 62.66 15.72 48.88
N ASP A 447 61.85 15.11 48.03
CA ASP A 447 61.29 13.78 48.24
C ASP A 447 61.10 13.04 46.91
N LEU A 448 61.52 11.78 46.87
CA LEU A 448 61.37 10.89 45.73
C LEU A 448 59.89 10.52 45.47
N SER A 449 59.06 10.42 46.51
CA SER A 449 57.65 10.00 46.37
C SER A 449 56.78 11.07 45.69
N THR A 450 57.00 12.35 46.00
CA THR A 450 56.38 13.47 45.26
C THR A 450 56.78 13.47 43.79
N ILE A 451 58.06 13.27 43.45
CA ILE A 451 58.52 13.19 42.06
C ILE A 451 57.87 12.02 41.32
N TRP A 452 57.79 10.83 41.95
CA TRP A 452 57.10 9.68 41.37
C TRP A 452 55.61 9.92 41.10
N LYS A 453 54.94 10.72 41.93
CA LYS A 453 53.53 11.05 41.82
C LYS A 453 53.27 12.17 40.81
N ASP A 454 53.99 13.28 40.92
CA ASP A 454 53.76 14.50 40.12
C ASP A 454 54.05 14.25 38.63
N TYR A 455 55.01 13.38 38.32
CA TYR A 455 55.41 13.02 36.96
C TYR A 455 54.99 11.60 36.54
N GLU A 456 54.11 10.92 37.30
CA GLU A 456 53.69 9.53 37.07
C GLU A 456 53.41 9.20 35.59
N ALA A 457 52.65 10.07 34.92
CA ALA A 457 52.26 9.93 33.52
C ALA A 457 53.44 9.81 32.53
N VAL A 458 54.61 10.39 32.83
CA VAL A 458 55.78 10.42 31.92
C VAL A 458 56.93 9.49 32.37
N LEU A 459 56.78 8.79 33.50
CA LEU A 459 57.87 8.08 34.17
C LEU A 459 58.15 6.68 33.59
N ASN A 460 58.79 6.66 32.42
CA ASN A 460 59.43 5.48 31.85
C ASN A 460 60.70 5.07 32.64
N GLN A 461 61.29 3.91 32.31
CA GLN A 461 62.47 3.39 33.01
C GLN A 461 63.68 4.35 32.94
N GLN A 462 63.93 4.99 31.79
CA GLN A 462 65.07 5.90 31.62
C GLN A 462 64.95 7.13 32.54
N PHE A 463 63.75 7.70 32.69
CA PHE A 463 63.53 8.77 33.66
C PHE A 463 63.69 8.26 35.10
N ARG A 464 63.24 7.04 35.42
CA ARG A 464 63.41 6.47 36.77
C ARG A 464 64.89 6.32 37.12
N ASP A 465 65.67 5.73 36.21
CA ASP A 465 67.14 5.60 36.34
C ASP A 465 67.83 6.98 36.50
N GLN A 466 67.37 8.00 35.78
CA GLN A 466 67.90 9.37 35.89
C GLN A 466 67.53 10.04 37.21
N VAL A 467 66.26 9.96 37.65
CA VAL A 467 65.79 10.52 38.93
C VAL A 467 66.56 9.89 40.09
N GLU A 468 66.66 8.55 40.14
CA GLU A 468 67.39 7.84 41.19
C GLU A 468 68.89 8.19 41.18
N LYS A 469 69.51 8.29 40.00
CA LYS A 469 70.92 8.69 39.86
C LYS A 469 71.18 10.11 40.36
N VAL A 470 70.31 11.07 40.06
CA VAL A 470 70.45 12.46 40.57
C VAL A 470 70.19 12.51 42.07
N PHE A 471 69.18 11.80 42.57
CA PHE A 471 68.85 11.74 44.00
C PHE A 471 69.98 11.10 44.84
N GLN A 472 70.56 9.99 44.36
CA GLN A 472 71.70 9.33 44.99
C GLN A 472 72.96 10.22 44.98
N LYS A 473 73.18 10.98 43.90
CA LYS A 473 74.28 11.96 43.79
C LYS A 473 74.09 13.12 44.76
N GLN A 474 72.86 13.61 44.91
CA GLN A 474 72.48 14.64 45.89
C GLN A 474 72.70 14.15 47.33
N ALA A 475 72.28 12.93 47.67
CA ALA A 475 72.51 12.33 48.98
C ALA A 475 74.00 12.16 49.29
N SER A 476 74.80 11.73 48.30
CA SER A 476 76.26 11.66 48.42
C SER A 476 76.90 13.03 48.66
N MET A 477 76.48 14.07 47.93
CA MET A 477 76.92 15.45 48.20
C MET A 477 76.55 15.88 49.62
N GLN A 478 75.31 15.67 50.05
CA GLN A 478 74.86 16.06 51.39
C GLN A 478 75.69 15.37 52.49
N GLU A 479 75.97 14.07 52.34
CA GLU A 479 76.83 13.33 53.27
C GLU A 479 78.27 13.90 53.30
N MET A 480 78.81 14.33 52.16
CA MET A 480 80.11 15.03 52.10
C MET A 480 80.07 16.42 52.74
N PHE A 481 79.00 17.20 52.53
CA PHE A 481 78.77 18.49 53.20
C PHE A 481 78.70 18.30 54.72
N ASP A 482 77.96 17.30 55.21
CA ASP A 482 77.80 17.09 56.64
C ASP A 482 79.07 16.52 57.29
N LYS A 483 79.80 15.61 56.63
CA LYS A 483 81.16 15.21 57.04
C LYS A 483 82.10 16.42 57.11
N ARG A 484 82.02 17.35 56.16
CA ARG A 484 82.84 18.57 56.13
C ARG A 484 82.42 19.57 57.23
N ARG A 485 81.13 19.83 57.41
CA ARG A 485 80.59 20.68 58.50
C ARG A 485 80.96 20.14 59.87
N VAL A 486 80.88 18.81 60.08
CA VAL A 486 81.34 18.16 61.33
C VAL A 486 82.85 18.31 61.52
N SER A 487 83.65 18.23 60.46
CA SER A 487 85.11 18.45 60.53
C SER A 487 85.44 19.90 60.88
N LEU A 488 84.84 20.88 60.21
CA LEU A 488 85.03 22.32 60.45
C LEU A 488 84.56 22.72 61.86
N LYS A 489 83.37 22.26 62.30
CA LYS A 489 82.88 22.46 63.68
C LYS A 489 83.82 21.84 64.73
N LYS A 490 84.46 20.70 64.45
CA LYS A 490 85.49 20.10 65.33
C LYS A 490 86.84 20.83 65.30
N LEU A 491 87.18 21.53 64.22
CA LEU A 491 88.36 22.39 64.14
C LEU A 491 88.17 23.68 64.94
N ALA A 492 86.97 24.28 64.88
CA ALA A 492 86.60 25.43 65.71
C ALA A 492 86.50 25.07 67.21
N ALA A 493 85.87 23.95 67.57
CA ALA A 493 85.51 23.60 68.96
C ALA A 493 86.57 22.81 69.76
N LYS A 494 87.87 23.11 69.59
CA LYS A 494 88.97 22.26 70.11
C LYS A 494 89.29 22.48 71.60
N GLN A 495 88.71 21.68 72.53
CA GLN A 495 89.35 21.42 73.84
C GLN A 495 89.01 20.05 74.49
N THR A 496 90.05 19.22 74.67
CA THR A 496 90.16 18.08 75.63
C THR A 496 89.27 16.80 75.46
N ARG A 497 89.51 15.80 76.34
CA ARG A 497 89.38 14.30 76.23
C ARG A 497 88.70 13.74 77.53
N PRO A 498 88.53 12.41 77.81
CA PRO A 498 88.45 11.15 77.00
C PRO A 498 87.36 10.10 77.49
N VAL A 499 87.46 8.81 77.04
CA VAL A 499 87.03 7.49 77.66
C VAL A 499 85.84 6.70 77.00
N GLN A 500 85.82 5.37 77.26
CA GLN A 500 85.18 4.18 76.61
C GLN A 500 84.35 3.34 77.65
N PRO A 501 83.80 2.10 77.40
CA PRO A 501 83.05 1.49 76.27
C PRO A 501 81.83 0.59 76.75
N VAL A 502 81.40 -0.45 75.97
CA VAL A 502 80.69 -1.75 76.31
C VAL A 502 79.41 -2.08 75.48
N ALA A 503 79.07 -3.38 75.33
CA ALA A 503 77.98 -4.04 74.53
C ALA A 503 77.24 -5.12 75.41
N PRO A 504 76.38 -6.12 74.98
CA PRO A 504 75.94 -6.62 73.65
C PRO A 504 74.40 -7.01 73.52
N ARG A 505 74.03 -8.09 72.79
CA ARG A 505 72.68 -8.67 72.44
C ARG A 505 72.22 -9.81 73.45
N PRO A 506 71.23 -10.76 73.24
CA PRO A 506 70.16 -11.02 72.21
C PRO A 506 68.76 -11.61 72.71
N GLU A 507 67.89 -12.11 71.78
CA GLU A 507 66.85 -13.21 71.89
C GLU A 507 65.58 -13.09 72.82
N ALA A 508 64.45 -13.86 72.74
CA ALA A 508 63.71 -14.63 71.68
C ALA A 508 62.32 -15.23 72.19
N PHE A 509 61.52 -15.90 71.32
CA PHE A 509 60.31 -16.77 71.55
C PHE A 509 58.92 -16.10 71.88
N ILE A 510 57.68 -16.71 71.80
CA ILE A 510 57.21 -18.14 71.72
C ILE A 510 55.76 -18.38 71.13
N LYS A 511 55.52 -19.52 70.43
CA LYS A 511 54.27 -20.37 70.23
C LYS A 511 52.97 -19.95 69.46
N SER A 512 52.22 -21.00 69.05
CA SER A 512 50.91 -21.14 68.33
C SER A 512 49.92 -22.06 69.14
N PRO A 513 48.68 -22.51 68.71
CA PRO A 513 48.36 -23.39 67.53
C PRO A 513 46.91 -23.25 66.91
N LEU A 514 46.40 -24.28 66.19
CA LEU A 514 45.15 -24.32 65.36
C LEU A 514 43.98 -25.21 65.89
N SER A 515 42.79 -25.19 65.24
CA SER A 515 41.88 -26.36 65.03
C SER A 515 40.66 -26.10 64.08
N SER A 516 40.04 -27.19 63.55
CA SER A 516 38.82 -27.29 62.68
C SER A 516 37.95 -28.50 63.17
N PRO A 517 37.03 -29.22 62.43
CA PRO A 517 36.13 -29.02 61.25
C PRO A 517 34.65 -29.53 61.48
N GLY A 518 33.79 -29.79 60.46
CA GLY A 518 32.48 -30.54 60.61
C GLY A 518 31.53 -30.64 59.38
N GLN A 519 30.58 -31.62 59.34
CA GLN A 519 29.53 -31.92 58.30
C GLN A 519 28.30 -32.72 58.91
N SER A 520 27.25 -33.30 58.27
CA SER A 520 26.83 -33.61 56.85
C SER A 520 25.31 -33.98 56.64
N SER A 521 24.81 -33.96 55.38
CA SER A 521 23.89 -34.91 54.66
C SER A 521 22.40 -35.26 55.02
N HIS A 522 21.48 -35.04 54.02
CA HIS A 522 20.38 -35.91 53.46
C HIS A 522 19.01 -36.22 54.19
N GLY A 523 17.89 -36.29 53.41
CA GLY A 523 16.57 -36.89 53.81
C GLY A 523 15.33 -36.61 52.89
N ARG A 524 14.24 -37.41 52.94
CA ARG A 524 12.95 -37.36 52.14
C ARG A 524 11.72 -37.87 52.97
N THR A 525 10.42 -38.06 52.58
CA THR A 525 9.71 -38.34 51.29
C THR A 525 8.14 -38.18 51.38
N LEU A 526 7.43 -38.02 50.24
CA LEU A 526 5.97 -38.21 49.84
C LEU A 526 4.78 -38.36 50.85
N HIS A 527 3.56 -37.89 50.47
CA HIS A 527 2.36 -38.75 50.14
C HIS A 527 1.02 -38.06 49.73
N SER A 528 0.25 -38.70 48.80
CA SER A 528 -1.25 -38.81 48.66
C SER A 528 -2.17 -37.56 48.47
N SER A 529 -3.43 -37.61 47.96
CA SER A 529 -4.32 -38.70 47.42
C SER A 529 -5.51 -38.20 46.52
N CYS A 530 -6.28 -39.15 45.94
CA CYS A 530 -7.28 -39.07 44.86
C CYS A 530 -8.70 -38.51 45.16
N SER A 531 -9.51 -38.27 44.11
CA SER A 531 -10.96 -38.65 43.99
C SER A 531 -11.51 -38.43 42.55
N ALA A 532 -12.74 -38.86 42.24
CA ALA A 532 -13.34 -38.84 40.89
C ALA A 532 -14.90 -38.80 40.91
N GLU A 533 -15.53 -38.39 39.79
CA GLU A 533 -17.01 -38.36 39.59
C GLU A 533 -17.38 -38.51 38.08
N PRO A 534 -18.34 -39.37 37.68
CA PRO A 534 -18.79 -39.49 36.29
C PRO A 534 -20.34 -39.45 36.09
N PHE A 535 -20.91 -38.28 35.79
CA PHE A 535 -22.36 -38.14 35.52
C PHE A 535 -22.70 -37.18 34.36
N GLN A 536 -22.63 -37.67 33.11
CA GLN A 536 -23.21 -36.94 31.95
C GLN A 536 -23.62 -37.81 30.73
N THR A 537 -23.12 -39.04 30.62
CA THR A 537 -23.13 -39.85 29.38
C THR A 537 -24.52 -40.27 28.87
N PHE A 538 -25.51 -40.44 29.75
CA PHE A 538 -26.79 -41.07 29.38
C PHE A 538 -27.73 -40.21 28.53
N SER A 539 -27.53 -38.88 28.47
CA SER A 539 -28.41 -38.00 27.68
C SER A 539 -27.98 -37.86 26.21
N GLY A 540 -26.68 -38.02 25.92
CA GLY A 540 -26.14 -37.87 24.56
C GLY A 540 -26.53 -39.03 23.63
N PHE A 541 -26.54 -40.26 24.14
CA PHE A 541 -26.78 -41.47 23.33
C PHE A 541 -28.16 -41.46 22.63
N CYS A 542 -29.22 -41.07 23.36
CA CYS A 542 -30.56 -40.95 22.77
C CYS A 542 -30.67 -39.82 21.72
N ALA A 543 -29.86 -38.76 21.85
CA ALA A 543 -29.82 -37.68 20.87
C ALA A 543 -29.08 -38.10 19.58
N LEU A 544 -27.96 -38.83 19.71
CA LEU A 544 -27.23 -39.40 18.57
C LEU A 544 -28.11 -40.34 17.75
N GLN A 545 -28.85 -41.25 18.41
CA GLN A 545 -29.77 -42.15 17.71
C GLN A 545 -30.87 -41.40 16.95
N HIS A 546 -31.34 -40.26 17.48
CA HIS A 546 -32.36 -39.45 16.80
C HIS A 546 -31.82 -38.81 15.52
N VAL A 547 -30.61 -38.23 15.55
CA VAL A 547 -29.95 -37.65 14.36
C VAL A 547 -29.64 -38.74 13.32
N MET A 548 -29.25 -39.94 13.75
CA MET A 548 -29.00 -41.06 12.85
C MET A 548 -30.28 -41.57 12.18
N ASN A 549 -31.38 -41.66 12.93
CA ASN A 549 -32.69 -42.01 12.38
C ASN A 549 -33.17 -40.95 11.38
N GLU A 550 -33.03 -39.65 11.69
CA GLU A 550 -33.36 -38.57 10.74
C GLU A 550 -32.52 -38.69 9.46
N LEU A 551 -31.20 -38.91 9.58
CA LEU A 551 -30.30 -39.10 8.44
C LEU A 551 -30.77 -40.25 7.54
N LEU A 552 -31.09 -41.41 8.11
CA LEU A 552 -31.54 -42.61 7.38
C LEU A 552 -32.94 -42.48 6.78
N GLU A 553 -33.92 -41.95 7.53
CA GLU A 553 -35.29 -41.75 7.03
C GLU A 553 -35.32 -40.74 5.88
N THR A 554 -34.61 -39.62 6.04
CA THR A 554 -34.50 -38.61 4.98
C THR A 554 -33.63 -39.06 3.80
N GLU A 555 -32.72 -40.01 3.98
CA GLU A 555 -31.97 -40.65 2.89
C GLU A 555 -32.87 -41.58 2.07
N ARG A 556 -33.66 -42.44 2.72
CA ARG A 556 -34.62 -43.32 2.06
C ARG A 556 -35.66 -42.53 1.27
N ALA A 557 -36.25 -41.50 1.90
CA ALA A 557 -37.19 -40.60 1.23
C ALA A 557 -36.56 -39.90 0.02
N TYR A 558 -35.35 -39.33 0.15
CA TYR A 558 -34.64 -38.70 -0.96
C TYR A 558 -34.42 -39.66 -2.14
N VAL A 559 -33.96 -40.88 -1.85
CA VAL A 559 -33.70 -41.92 -2.85
C VAL A 559 -34.98 -42.38 -3.57
N GLU A 560 -36.10 -42.48 -2.86
CA GLU A 560 -37.40 -42.83 -3.43
C GLU A 560 -37.98 -41.68 -4.28
N GLU A 561 -37.85 -40.43 -3.83
CA GLU A 561 -38.26 -39.25 -4.58
C GLU A 561 -37.46 -39.09 -5.88
N LEU A 562 -36.14 -39.35 -5.87
CA LEU A 562 -35.34 -39.38 -7.09
C LEU A 562 -35.80 -40.48 -8.05
N LEU A 563 -36.08 -41.69 -7.55
CA LEU A 563 -36.57 -42.79 -8.39
C LEU A 563 -37.92 -42.43 -9.02
N CYS A 564 -38.82 -41.82 -8.26
CA CYS A 564 -40.13 -41.38 -8.74
C CYS A 564 -40.01 -40.34 -9.87
N VAL A 565 -39.09 -39.38 -9.76
CA VAL A 565 -38.81 -38.41 -10.85
C VAL A 565 -38.26 -39.12 -12.10
N LEU A 566 -37.30 -40.02 -11.91
CA LEU A 566 -36.63 -40.70 -13.02
C LEU A 566 -37.57 -41.64 -13.78
N GLN A 567 -38.41 -42.41 -13.09
CA GLN A 567 -39.41 -43.27 -13.73
C GLN A 567 -40.60 -42.47 -14.27
N GLY A 568 -41.15 -41.57 -13.45
CA GLY A 568 -42.40 -40.88 -13.72
C GLY A 568 -42.33 -39.70 -14.70
N TYR A 569 -41.13 -39.15 -14.95
CA TYR A 569 -40.91 -38.11 -15.95
C TYR A 569 -39.78 -38.47 -16.92
N ALA A 570 -38.60 -38.87 -16.43
CA ALA A 570 -37.44 -39.04 -17.31
C ALA A 570 -37.54 -40.27 -18.23
N SER A 571 -38.16 -41.36 -17.79
CA SER A 571 -38.51 -42.50 -18.65
C SER A 571 -39.76 -42.25 -19.49
N GLU A 572 -40.73 -41.47 -19.00
CA GLU A 572 -41.91 -41.10 -19.80
C GLU A 572 -41.55 -40.23 -21.01
N MET A 573 -40.41 -39.51 -20.99
CA MET A 573 -39.89 -38.81 -22.18
C MET A 573 -39.51 -39.77 -23.32
N ASP A 574 -39.16 -41.02 -23.02
CA ASP A 574 -38.83 -42.06 -24.01
C ASP A 574 -40.05 -42.92 -24.38
N ASN A 575 -41.19 -42.76 -23.69
CA ASN A 575 -42.39 -43.56 -23.89
C ASN A 575 -43.10 -43.18 -25.21
N PRO A 576 -43.26 -44.10 -26.19
CA PRO A 576 -43.91 -43.80 -27.45
C PRO A 576 -45.34 -43.27 -27.32
N ALA A 577 -46.07 -43.65 -26.27
CA ALA A 577 -47.42 -43.14 -25.99
C ALA A 577 -47.41 -41.65 -25.59
N MET A 578 -46.34 -41.17 -24.95
CA MET A 578 -46.20 -39.79 -24.44
C MET A 578 -45.50 -38.86 -25.43
N SER A 579 -44.75 -39.40 -26.40
CA SER A 579 -43.97 -38.65 -27.40
C SER A 579 -44.73 -37.48 -28.06
N HIS A 580 -46.02 -37.67 -28.36
CA HIS A 580 -46.87 -36.66 -28.99
C HIS A 580 -47.21 -35.43 -28.11
N LEU A 581 -46.91 -35.48 -26.80
CA LEU A 581 -47.13 -34.39 -25.85
C LEU A 581 -45.86 -33.54 -25.62
N ILE A 582 -44.70 -33.99 -26.10
CA ILE A 582 -43.40 -33.35 -25.85
C ILE A 582 -43.22 -32.17 -26.82
N PRO A 583 -43.10 -30.92 -26.34
CA PRO A 583 -42.96 -29.76 -27.20
C PRO A 583 -41.54 -29.62 -27.77
N ALA A 584 -41.39 -29.00 -28.93
CA ALA A 584 -40.11 -28.84 -29.63
C ALA A 584 -38.95 -28.25 -28.79
N PRO A 585 -39.15 -27.31 -27.84
CA PRO A 585 -38.08 -26.83 -26.97
C PRO A 585 -37.51 -27.90 -26.02
N LEU A 586 -38.26 -28.97 -25.71
CA LEU A 586 -37.90 -30.04 -24.78
C LEU A 586 -37.34 -31.29 -25.48
N GLN A 587 -37.66 -31.48 -26.76
CA GLN A 587 -37.22 -32.64 -27.55
C GLN A 587 -35.68 -32.78 -27.54
N ASN A 588 -35.20 -34.00 -27.31
CA ASN A 588 -33.77 -34.35 -27.19
C ASN A 588 -32.99 -33.62 -26.06
N LYS A 589 -33.66 -32.92 -25.13
CA LYS A 589 -33.00 -32.20 -24.00
C LYS A 589 -33.18 -32.86 -22.63
N LYS A 590 -33.53 -34.14 -22.58
CA LYS A 590 -33.66 -34.94 -21.35
C LYS A 590 -32.46 -34.77 -20.40
N GLU A 591 -31.24 -34.96 -20.92
CA GLU A 591 -30.00 -34.81 -20.15
C GLU A 591 -29.75 -33.37 -19.65
N VAL A 592 -30.33 -32.36 -20.30
CA VAL A 592 -30.26 -30.96 -19.84
C VAL A 592 -31.29 -30.70 -18.75
N LEU A 593 -32.48 -31.30 -18.81
CA LEU A 593 -33.52 -31.15 -17.78
C LEU A 593 -33.14 -31.88 -16.49
N PHE A 594 -32.75 -33.16 -16.59
CA PHE A 594 -32.46 -34.00 -15.42
C PHE A 594 -30.99 -33.98 -14.99
N GLY A 595 -30.08 -33.45 -15.81
CA GLY A 595 -28.63 -33.52 -15.52
C GLY A 595 -28.19 -34.97 -15.28
N ASN A 596 -27.27 -35.15 -14.34
CA ASN A 596 -26.83 -36.45 -13.86
C ASN A 596 -27.64 -36.98 -12.65
N MET A 597 -28.93 -36.64 -12.53
CA MET A 597 -29.81 -37.24 -11.51
C MET A 597 -29.80 -38.79 -11.49
N PRO A 598 -29.67 -39.52 -12.63
CA PRO A 598 -29.51 -40.99 -12.60
C PRO A 598 -28.24 -41.47 -11.91
N GLU A 599 -27.13 -40.73 -12.07
CA GLU A 599 -25.82 -41.03 -11.47
C GLU A 599 -25.89 -40.87 -9.94
N ILE A 600 -26.49 -39.76 -9.50
CA ILE A 600 -26.78 -39.46 -8.08
C ILE A 600 -27.69 -40.54 -7.48
N TYR A 601 -28.83 -40.83 -8.12
CA TYR A 601 -29.74 -41.88 -7.64
C TYR A 601 -29.04 -43.23 -7.50
N HIS A 602 -28.19 -43.62 -8.46
CA HIS A 602 -27.47 -44.89 -8.41
C HIS A 602 -26.43 -44.95 -7.28
N PHE A 603 -25.65 -43.88 -7.07
CA PHE A 603 -24.73 -43.79 -5.93
C PHE A 603 -25.47 -43.91 -4.59
N HIS A 604 -26.51 -43.10 -4.39
CA HIS A 604 -27.25 -43.09 -3.13
C HIS A 604 -28.00 -44.40 -2.87
N LYS A 605 -28.66 -45.00 -3.88
CA LYS A 605 -29.41 -46.27 -3.70
C LYS A 605 -28.51 -47.49 -3.51
N ARG A 606 -27.36 -47.57 -4.18
CA ARG A 606 -26.53 -48.80 -4.23
C ARG A 606 -25.36 -48.79 -3.26
N THR A 607 -24.85 -47.61 -2.92
CA THR A 607 -23.66 -47.43 -2.09
C THR A 607 -24.05 -46.70 -0.80
N PHE A 608 -24.43 -45.42 -0.89
CA PHE A 608 -24.43 -44.53 0.28
C PHE A 608 -25.46 -44.92 1.35
N LEU A 609 -26.73 -45.11 0.99
CA LEU A 609 -27.78 -45.52 1.94
C LEU A 609 -27.42 -46.83 2.65
N ARG A 610 -26.94 -47.84 1.90
CA ARG A 610 -26.55 -49.16 2.41
C ARG A 610 -25.34 -49.10 3.34
N GLU A 611 -24.49 -48.08 3.19
CA GLU A 611 -23.32 -47.88 4.05
C GLU A 611 -23.67 -47.07 5.30
N LEU A 612 -24.50 -46.03 5.18
CA LEU A 612 -25.10 -45.36 6.34
C LEU A 612 -25.87 -46.34 7.24
N GLU A 613 -26.63 -47.29 6.66
CA GLU A 613 -27.37 -48.31 7.42
C GLU A 613 -26.48 -49.21 8.30
N GLN A 614 -25.18 -49.33 8.02
CA GLN A 614 -24.22 -50.08 8.84
C GLN A 614 -23.79 -49.34 10.11
N TYR A 615 -23.97 -48.02 10.17
CA TYR A 615 -23.63 -47.19 11.34
C TYR A 615 -24.82 -46.98 12.29
N THR A 616 -25.92 -47.73 12.11
CA THR A 616 -27.16 -47.59 12.92
C THR A 616 -26.91 -47.82 14.41
N ASP A 617 -26.01 -48.75 14.76
CA ASP A 617 -25.68 -49.12 16.15
C ASP A 617 -24.47 -48.35 16.71
N CYS A 618 -23.78 -47.56 15.89
CA CYS A 618 -22.58 -46.78 16.25
C CYS A 618 -22.55 -45.41 15.51
N PRO A 619 -23.58 -44.56 15.72
CA PRO A 619 -23.81 -43.34 14.94
C PRO A 619 -22.66 -42.31 15.04
N GLU A 620 -21.88 -42.33 16.12
CA GLU A 620 -20.69 -41.49 16.28
C GLU A 620 -19.58 -41.80 15.27
N LEU A 621 -19.57 -42.99 14.65
CA LEU A 621 -18.56 -43.37 13.66
C LEU A 621 -18.96 -43.03 12.21
N VAL A 622 -20.19 -42.53 11.98
CA VAL A 622 -20.73 -42.31 10.62
C VAL A 622 -19.90 -41.33 9.78
N GLY A 623 -19.07 -40.48 10.40
CA GLY A 623 -18.07 -39.65 9.71
C GLY A 623 -17.17 -40.44 8.76
N ARG A 624 -16.79 -41.67 9.12
CA ARG A 624 -15.99 -42.58 8.29
C ARG A 624 -16.69 -42.91 6.96
N CYS A 625 -18.00 -43.17 6.98
CA CYS A 625 -18.82 -43.39 5.78
C CYS A 625 -18.81 -42.19 4.81
N PHE A 626 -18.77 -40.97 5.35
CA PHE A 626 -18.69 -39.76 4.55
C PHE A 626 -17.28 -39.59 3.95
N LEU A 627 -16.24 -39.77 4.76
CA LEU A 627 -14.83 -39.66 4.33
C LEU A 627 -14.48 -40.64 3.21
N GLU A 628 -14.90 -41.90 3.32
CA GLU A 628 -14.72 -42.94 2.28
C GLU A 628 -15.40 -42.61 0.94
N ARG A 629 -16.34 -41.65 0.91
CA ARG A 629 -17.19 -41.32 -0.25
C ARG A 629 -17.03 -39.89 -0.75
N MET A 630 -16.03 -39.15 -0.28
CA MET A 630 -15.77 -37.76 -0.70
C MET A 630 -15.49 -37.61 -2.21
N THR A 631 -14.96 -38.64 -2.87
CA THR A 631 -14.78 -38.67 -4.33
C THR A 631 -16.10 -38.92 -5.07
N ASP A 632 -16.93 -39.84 -4.56
CA ASP A 632 -18.23 -40.16 -5.18
C ASP A 632 -19.19 -38.97 -5.08
N LEU A 633 -19.16 -38.22 -3.97
CA LEU A 633 -19.97 -37.02 -3.74
C LEU A 633 -19.64 -35.84 -4.68
N GLN A 634 -18.55 -35.89 -5.47
CA GLN A 634 -18.26 -34.84 -6.47
C GLN A 634 -19.29 -34.81 -7.62
N ILE A 635 -20.09 -35.86 -7.80
CA ILE A 635 -21.20 -35.89 -8.79
C ILE A 635 -22.22 -34.76 -8.59
N TYR A 636 -22.32 -34.17 -7.40
CA TYR A 636 -23.16 -33.00 -7.14
C TYR A 636 -22.68 -31.72 -7.84
N GLU A 637 -21.38 -31.56 -8.13
CA GLU A 637 -20.86 -30.41 -8.87
C GLU A 637 -21.46 -30.35 -10.28
N LYS A 638 -21.34 -31.47 -11.01
CA LYS A 638 -21.91 -31.71 -12.34
C LYS A 638 -23.42 -31.46 -12.39
N TYR A 639 -24.14 -31.75 -11.31
CA TYR A 639 -25.57 -31.46 -11.19
C TYR A 639 -25.84 -29.96 -11.05
N CYS A 640 -25.16 -29.30 -10.10
CA CYS A 640 -25.34 -27.88 -9.84
C CYS A 640 -24.92 -27.01 -11.05
N HIS A 641 -23.83 -27.35 -11.75
CA HIS A 641 -23.44 -26.72 -13.02
C HIS A 641 -24.50 -26.84 -14.11
N ASN A 642 -25.36 -27.86 -14.05
CA ASN A 642 -26.47 -28.04 -14.99
C ASN A 642 -27.77 -27.40 -14.50
N LYS A 643 -27.97 -27.19 -13.19
CA LYS A 643 -29.25 -26.73 -12.63
C LYS A 643 -29.77 -25.41 -13.25
N PRO A 644 -28.98 -24.36 -13.52
CA PRO A 644 -29.48 -23.17 -14.21
C PRO A 644 -29.94 -23.45 -15.64
N ARG A 645 -29.27 -24.36 -16.36
CA ARG A 645 -29.65 -24.76 -17.74
C ARG A 645 -30.93 -25.59 -17.75
N SER A 646 -31.07 -26.52 -16.79
CA SER A 646 -32.31 -27.24 -16.49
C SER A 646 -33.47 -26.27 -16.21
N GLU A 647 -33.22 -25.23 -15.41
CA GLU A 647 -34.25 -24.26 -14.99
C GLU A 647 -34.61 -23.26 -16.09
N SER A 648 -33.64 -22.81 -16.89
CA SER A 648 -33.86 -21.98 -18.09
C SER A 648 -34.65 -22.76 -19.16
N LEU A 649 -34.42 -24.07 -19.29
CA LEU A 649 -35.23 -24.97 -20.11
C LEU A 649 -36.64 -25.16 -19.52
N TRP A 650 -36.78 -25.42 -18.22
CA TRP A 650 -38.07 -25.57 -17.55
C TRP A 650 -38.97 -24.34 -17.75
N ARG A 651 -38.42 -23.12 -17.64
CA ARG A 651 -39.16 -21.88 -17.93
C ARG A 651 -39.76 -21.82 -19.34
N GLN A 652 -39.17 -22.52 -20.32
CA GLN A 652 -39.65 -22.54 -21.72
C GLN A 652 -40.75 -23.58 -21.99
N CYS A 653 -40.99 -24.53 -21.08
CA CYS A 653 -41.91 -25.65 -21.32
C CYS A 653 -42.67 -26.19 -20.09
N SER A 654 -42.59 -25.52 -18.93
CA SER A 654 -43.24 -25.92 -17.67
C SER A 654 -44.74 -26.21 -17.81
N ASP A 655 -45.48 -25.32 -18.49
CA ASP A 655 -46.93 -25.46 -18.74
C ASP A 655 -47.28 -26.51 -19.83
N CYS A 656 -46.34 -27.32 -20.33
CA CYS A 656 -46.64 -28.27 -21.41
C CYS A 656 -47.42 -29.51 -20.94
N ALA A 657 -48.29 -30.02 -21.82
CA ALA A 657 -49.19 -31.14 -21.54
C ALA A 657 -48.46 -32.42 -21.10
N PHE A 658 -47.21 -32.64 -21.55
CA PHE A 658 -46.37 -33.74 -21.10
C PHE A 658 -46.16 -33.73 -19.59
N PHE A 659 -45.73 -32.60 -19.00
CA PHE A 659 -45.49 -32.52 -17.56
C PHE A 659 -46.79 -32.61 -16.76
N GLN A 660 -47.87 -32.00 -17.25
CA GLN A 660 -49.18 -32.06 -16.60
C GLN A 660 -49.72 -33.49 -16.49
N GLU A 661 -49.61 -34.29 -17.57
CA GLU A 661 -50.06 -35.68 -17.55
C GLU A 661 -49.12 -36.59 -16.74
N CYS A 662 -47.81 -36.35 -16.75
CA CYS A 662 -46.86 -37.05 -15.86
C CYS A 662 -47.14 -36.74 -14.37
N GLN A 663 -47.34 -35.46 -14.02
CA GLN A 663 -47.64 -35.03 -12.65
C GLN A 663 -48.95 -35.65 -12.14
N LYS A 664 -49.96 -35.72 -13.02
CA LYS A 664 -51.26 -36.37 -12.76
C LYS A 664 -51.14 -37.89 -12.58
N LYS A 665 -50.36 -38.59 -13.40
CA LYS A 665 -50.09 -40.04 -13.26
C LYS A 665 -49.43 -40.42 -11.93
N LEU A 666 -48.68 -39.50 -11.34
CA LEU A 666 -47.93 -39.70 -10.09
C LEU A 666 -48.65 -39.11 -8.86
N GLU A 667 -49.82 -38.49 -9.04
CA GLU A 667 -50.54 -37.74 -8.00
C GLU A 667 -49.68 -36.65 -7.30
N HIS A 668 -48.69 -36.11 -8.00
CA HIS A 668 -47.72 -35.15 -7.46
C HIS A 668 -48.36 -33.79 -7.17
N LYS A 669 -48.31 -33.36 -5.90
CA LYS A 669 -48.85 -32.07 -5.43
C LYS A 669 -47.95 -30.86 -5.76
N LEU A 670 -46.68 -31.11 -6.10
CA LEU A 670 -45.69 -30.09 -6.47
C LEU A 670 -45.26 -30.27 -7.93
N GLY A 671 -44.83 -29.18 -8.56
CA GLY A 671 -44.24 -29.21 -9.91
C GLY A 671 -42.90 -29.95 -9.95
N LEU A 672 -42.51 -30.43 -11.14
CA LEU A 672 -41.26 -31.17 -11.34
C LEU A 672 -40.02 -30.39 -10.90
N ASP A 673 -40.02 -29.06 -11.06
CA ASP A 673 -38.97 -28.15 -10.59
C ASP A 673 -38.65 -28.27 -9.09
N SER A 674 -39.67 -28.48 -8.27
CA SER A 674 -39.55 -28.71 -6.83
C SER A 674 -38.79 -30.00 -6.52
N TYR A 675 -38.92 -31.03 -7.38
CA TYR A 675 -38.15 -32.26 -7.26
C TYR A 675 -36.75 -32.14 -7.89
N LEU A 676 -36.58 -31.34 -8.95
CA LEU A 676 -35.27 -30.99 -9.53
C LEU A 676 -34.40 -30.11 -8.61
N LEU A 677 -34.94 -29.59 -7.49
CA LEU A 677 -34.16 -28.96 -6.44
C LEU A 677 -33.64 -29.93 -5.38
N LYS A 678 -34.16 -31.17 -5.31
CA LYS A 678 -33.85 -32.12 -4.23
C LYS A 678 -32.37 -32.48 -4.11
N PRO A 679 -31.58 -32.67 -5.20
CA PRO A 679 -30.14 -32.91 -5.05
C PRO A 679 -29.39 -31.71 -4.44
N VAL A 680 -29.71 -30.49 -4.87
CA VAL A 680 -29.13 -29.26 -4.30
C VAL A 680 -29.49 -29.15 -2.81
N GLN A 681 -30.73 -29.47 -2.45
CA GLN A 681 -31.16 -29.52 -1.05
C GLN A 681 -30.40 -30.60 -0.26
N ARG A 682 -30.32 -31.85 -0.74
CA ARG A 682 -29.71 -32.96 0.01
C ARG A 682 -28.25 -32.70 0.39
N ILE A 683 -27.42 -32.27 -0.57
CA ILE A 683 -26.00 -31.99 -0.31
C ILE A 683 -25.82 -30.88 0.75
N THR A 684 -26.71 -29.87 0.79
CA THR A 684 -26.69 -28.82 1.83
C THR A 684 -27.19 -29.28 3.21
N LYS A 685 -27.93 -30.39 3.31
CA LYS A 685 -28.40 -30.94 4.60
C LYS A 685 -27.35 -31.80 5.31
N TYR A 686 -26.45 -32.48 4.59
CA TYR A 686 -25.45 -33.35 5.23
C TYR A 686 -24.54 -32.59 6.21
N GLN A 687 -24.12 -31.36 5.91
CA GLN A 687 -23.37 -30.52 6.87
C GLN A 687 -24.17 -30.18 8.15
N LEU A 688 -25.50 -30.13 8.08
CA LEU A 688 -26.34 -29.84 9.25
C LEU A 688 -26.47 -31.10 10.12
N LEU A 689 -26.71 -32.25 9.50
CA LEU A 689 -26.81 -33.55 10.17
C LEU A 689 -25.47 -33.95 10.82
N LEU A 690 -24.34 -33.80 10.11
CA LEU A 690 -23.00 -34.05 10.67
C LEU A 690 -22.66 -33.10 11.83
N LYS A 691 -23.05 -31.82 11.74
CA LYS A 691 -22.84 -30.85 12.81
C LYS A 691 -23.69 -31.13 14.05
N GLU A 692 -24.94 -31.56 13.86
CA GLU A 692 -25.84 -31.95 14.95
C GLU A 692 -25.43 -33.31 15.56
N MET A 693 -24.83 -34.23 14.78
CA MET A 693 -24.19 -35.43 15.32
C MET A 693 -22.97 -35.09 16.19
N LEU A 694 -22.01 -34.34 15.64
CA LEU A 694 -20.77 -33.91 16.31
C LEU A 694 -21.02 -33.15 17.62
N LYS A 695 -22.12 -32.40 17.69
CA LYS A 695 -22.58 -31.71 18.90
C LYS A 695 -22.81 -32.66 20.08
N TYR A 696 -23.26 -33.89 19.84
CA TYR A 696 -23.52 -34.91 20.85
C TYR A 696 -22.39 -35.96 20.96
N SER A 697 -21.56 -36.15 19.92
CA SER A 697 -20.42 -37.10 19.91
C SER A 697 -19.13 -36.60 20.61
N LYS A 698 -19.18 -35.50 21.37
CA LYS A 698 -17.96 -34.89 21.96
C LYS A 698 -17.28 -35.84 22.96
N GLY A 699 -16.07 -36.29 22.63
CA GLY A 699 -15.31 -37.25 23.43
C GLY A 699 -15.53 -38.72 23.06
N CYS A 700 -16.32 -39.01 22.02
CA CYS A 700 -16.41 -40.33 21.41
C CYS A 700 -15.26 -40.57 20.41
N GLU A 701 -14.95 -41.83 20.09
CA GLU A 701 -13.86 -42.20 19.18
C GLU A 701 -13.98 -41.54 17.79
N GLY A 702 -15.19 -41.48 17.23
CA GLY A 702 -15.45 -40.87 15.91
C GLY A 702 -15.64 -39.34 15.92
N ALA A 703 -15.34 -38.64 17.02
CA ALA A 703 -15.52 -37.18 17.10
C ALA A 703 -14.67 -36.44 16.04
N ASP A 704 -13.43 -36.87 15.85
CA ASP A 704 -12.52 -36.29 14.87
C ASP A 704 -12.94 -36.68 13.43
N ASP A 705 -13.32 -37.94 13.20
CA ASP A 705 -13.89 -38.41 11.92
C ASP A 705 -15.13 -37.60 11.50
N LEU A 706 -16.00 -37.25 12.46
CA LEU A 706 -17.18 -36.41 12.23
C LEU A 706 -16.81 -34.96 11.94
N GLN A 707 -15.77 -34.41 12.60
CA GLN A 707 -15.28 -33.06 12.36
C GLN A 707 -14.61 -32.94 10.98
N ASP A 708 -13.86 -33.95 10.54
CA ASP A 708 -13.24 -33.98 9.22
C ASP A 708 -14.27 -34.26 8.11
N ALA A 709 -15.25 -35.14 8.35
CA ALA A 709 -16.38 -35.34 7.44
C ALA A 709 -17.19 -34.05 7.25
N LEU A 710 -17.51 -33.34 8.34
CA LEU A 710 -18.20 -32.05 8.30
C LEU A 710 -17.40 -31.00 7.51
N THR A 711 -16.10 -30.87 7.81
CA THR A 711 -15.19 -29.94 7.11
C THR A 711 -15.12 -30.25 5.62
N SER A 712 -15.09 -31.54 5.26
CA SER A 712 -15.01 -31.99 3.88
C SER A 712 -16.32 -31.76 3.10
N ILE A 713 -17.50 -32.01 3.70
CA ILE A 713 -18.80 -31.67 3.08
C ILE A 713 -18.96 -30.15 2.90
N VAL A 714 -18.57 -29.34 3.89
CA VAL A 714 -18.51 -27.87 3.75
C VAL A 714 -17.55 -27.48 2.62
N GLY A 715 -16.43 -28.19 2.49
CA GLY A 715 -15.48 -28.06 1.38
C GLY A 715 -16.10 -28.34 0.00
N ILE A 716 -16.89 -29.41 -0.15
CA ILE A 716 -17.62 -29.72 -1.39
C ILE A 716 -18.65 -28.63 -1.68
N LEU A 717 -19.49 -28.26 -0.72
CA LEU A 717 -20.50 -27.20 -0.89
C LEU A 717 -19.87 -25.86 -1.33
N LYS A 718 -18.74 -25.50 -0.72
CA LYS A 718 -17.97 -24.33 -1.11
C LYS A 718 -17.36 -24.46 -2.50
N ALA A 719 -16.76 -25.61 -2.84
CA ALA A 719 -16.18 -25.83 -4.17
C ALA A 719 -17.23 -25.72 -5.28
N VAL A 720 -18.41 -26.33 -5.09
CA VAL A 720 -19.53 -26.26 -6.03
C VAL A 720 -20.07 -24.83 -6.15
N ASN A 721 -20.25 -24.10 -5.03
CA ASN A 721 -20.64 -22.69 -5.06
C ASN A 721 -19.62 -21.82 -5.83
N ASP A 722 -18.33 -22.04 -5.58
CA ASP A 722 -17.27 -21.24 -6.18
C ASP A 722 -17.10 -21.55 -7.68
N SER A 723 -17.28 -22.81 -8.09
CA SER A 723 -17.26 -23.19 -9.52
C SER A 723 -18.51 -22.74 -10.29
N MET A 724 -19.66 -22.54 -9.64
CA MET A 724 -20.79 -21.80 -10.24
C MET A 724 -20.43 -20.36 -10.63
N HIS A 725 -19.57 -19.68 -9.86
CA HIS A 725 -19.06 -18.36 -10.23
C HIS A 725 -17.94 -18.44 -11.29
N LEU A 726 -17.13 -19.50 -11.27
CA LEU A 726 -16.05 -19.72 -12.26
C LEU A 726 -16.58 -19.87 -13.69
N ILE A 727 -17.66 -20.65 -13.89
CA ILE A 727 -18.28 -20.82 -15.22
C ILE A 727 -18.98 -19.55 -15.74
N ALA A 728 -19.16 -18.54 -14.89
CA ALA A 728 -19.71 -17.23 -15.28
C ALA A 728 -18.61 -16.21 -15.69
N ILE A 729 -17.33 -16.61 -15.72
CA ILE A 729 -16.25 -15.76 -16.23
C ILE A 729 -16.30 -15.66 -17.76
N THR A 730 -16.25 -14.43 -18.28
CA THR A 730 -16.30 -14.12 -19.71
C THR A 730 -15.06 -13.33 -20.15
N GLY A 731 -14.54 -13.62 -21.35
CA GLY A 731 -13.40 -12.92 -21.93
C GLY A 731 -12.04 -13.26 -21.32
N PHE A 732 -11.88 -14.47 -20.76
CA PHE A 732 -10.58 -15.02 -20.40
C PHE A 732 -9.99 -15.77 -21.61
N GLU A 733 -8.81 -15.38 -22.07
CA GLU A 733 -8.12 -15.99 -23.22
C GLU A 733 -7.19 -17.11 -22.73
N GLY A 734 -7.78 -18.27 -22.44
CA GLY A 734 -7.07 -19.46 -21.95
C GLY A 734 -8.03 -20.48 -21.37
N ASN A 735 -7.48 -21.59 -20.86
CA ASN A 735 -8.26 -22.63 -20.21
C ASN A 735 -8.19 -22.48 -18.69
N LEU A 736 -9.34 -22.28 -18.03
CA LEU A 736 -9.43 -22.06 -16.58
C LEU A 736 -8.94 -23.26 -15.75
N SER A 737 -8.93 -24.49 -16.29
CA SER A 737 -8.46 -25.67 -15.55
C SER A 737 -6.93 -25.72 -15.40
N GLU A 738 -6.17 -25.02 -16.24
CA GLU A 738 -4.70 -25.00 -16.18
C GLU A 738 -4.17 -24.21 -14.97
N LEU A 739 -4.98 -23.28 -14.45
CA LEU A 739 -4.70 -22.43 -13.29
C LEU A 739 -4.63 -23.20 -11.96
N GLY A 740 -5.06 -24.46 -11.95
CA GLY A 740 -5.25 -25.26 -10.74
C GLY A 740 -6.61 -25.04 -10.08
N LYS A 741 -6.82 -25.71 -8.95
CA LYS A 741 -8.07 -25.67 -8.18
C LYS A 741 -8.43 -24.23 -7.78
N LEU A 742 -9.71 -23.90 -7.89
CA LEU A 742 -10.25 -22.66 -7.33
C LEU A 742 -10.35 -22.81 -5.80
N LEU A 743 -9.64 -21.95 -5.08
CA LEU A 743 -9.51 -21.98 -3.62
C LEU A 743 -10.46 -20.99 -2.95
N MET A 744 -10.65 -19.79 -3.51
CA MET A 744 -11.62 -18.79 -3.03
C MET A 744 -12.15 -17.89 -4.15
N GLN A 745 -13.39 -17.41 -4.02
CA GLN A 745 -13.90 -16.27 -4.79
C GLN A 745 -14.60 -15.24 -3.88
N GLY A 746 -14.80 -14.01 -4.36
CA GLY A 746 -15.50 -12.97 -3.60
C GLY A 746 -15.43 -11.57 -4.24
N SER A 747 -16.34 -10.68 -3.81
CA SER A 747 -16.39 -9.28 -4.27
C SER A 747 -15.67 -8.35 -3.30
N PHE A 748 -14.84 -7.45 -3.82
CA PHE A 748 -13.96 -6.56 -3.06
C PHE A 748 -13.91 -5.13 -3.62
N SER A 749 -13.72 -4.17 -2.73
CA SER A 749 -13.23 -2.83 -3.06
C SER A 749 -11.70 -2.88 -3.21
N VAL A 750 -11.19 -2.59 -4.41
CA VAL A 750 -9.74 -2.64 -4.72
C VAL A 750 -9.23 -1.26 -5.14
N TRP A 751 -8.09 -0.83 -4.58
CA TRP A 751 -7.30 0.30 -5.06
C TRP A 751 -5.96 -0.19 -5.60
N THR A 752 -5.41 0.51 -6.58
CA THR A 752 -4.10 0.21 -7.20
C THR A 752 -3.09 1.29 -6.80
N GLU A 753 -2.11 0.95 -5.96
CA GLU A 753 -0.99 1.80 -5.58
C GLU A 753 0.28 1.27 -6.26
N HIS A 754 0.66 1.88 -7.40
CA HIS A 754 1.90 1.52 -8.09
C HIS A 754 3.06 2.30 -7.47
N LYS A 755 4.06 1.61 -6.90
CA LYS A 755 5.03 2.24 -5.99
C LYS A 755 6.21 2.92 -6.71
N LYS A 756 6.36 2.67 -8.01
CA LYS A 756 7.04 3.53 -8.99
C LYS A 756 6.15 3.63 -10.24
N GLY A 757 6.09 4.80 -10.87
CA GLY A 757 5.41 5.00 -12.16
C GLY A 757 4.00 5.61 -12.13
N HIS A 758 3.88 6.82 -12.67
CA HIS A 758 2.79 7.35 -13.54
C HIS A 758 1.33 6.95 -13.27
N ALA A 759 0.91 7.05 -12.01
CA ALA A 759 -0.51 7.01 -11.65
C ALA A 759 -1.16 8.42 -11.53
N LYS A 760 -0.53 9.37 -10.83
CA LYS A 760 -1.21 10.55 -10.24
C LYS A 760 -2.05 11.44 -11.17
N VAL A 761 -1.64 11.67 -12.42
CA VAL A 761 -2.44 12.48 -13.39
C VAL A 761 -3.74 11.77 -13.80
N LYS A 762 -3.82 10.45 -13.59
CA LYS A 762 -5.03 9.62 -13.81
C LYS A 762 -5.89 9.47 -12.54
N ASP A 763 -5.46 10.02 -11.40
CA ASP A 763 -5.95 9.58 -10.07
C ASP A 763 -7.00 10.46 -9.42
N LEU A 764 -7.37 11.62 -9.99
CA LEU A 764 -8.58 12.34 -9.57
C LEU A 764 -9.84 11.44 -9.68
N ALA A 765 -9.82 10.45 -10.60
CA ALA A 765 -10.87 9.43 -10.73
C ALA A 765 -10.64 8.17 -9.85
N ARG A 766 -9.46 7.98 -9.25
CA ARG A 766 -9.03 6.70 -8.63
C ARG A 766 -9.03 6.67 -7.10
N PHE A 767 -9.41 7.76 -6.43
CA PHE A 767 -9.79 7.72 -5.00
C PHE A 767 -10.98 6.78 -4.73
N LYS A 768 -11.87 6.60 -5.72
CA LYS A 768 -12.99 5.66 -5.65
C LYS A 768 -12.50 4.21 -5.87
N PRO A 769 -12.75 3.28 -4.93
CA PRO A 769 -12.35 1.89 -5.11
C PRO A 769 -12.97 1.27 -6.35
N MET A 770 -12.16 0.51 -7.07
CA MET A 770 -12.57 -0.27 -8.22
C MET A 770 -13.18 -1.58 -7.72
N GLN A 771 -14.49 -1.75 -7.89
CA GLN A 771 -15.15 -3.01 -7.57
C GLN A 771 -14.57 -4.13 -8.44
N ARG A 772 -14.14 -5.21 -7.80
CA ARG A 772 -13.59 -6.40 -8.44
C ARG A 772 -14.14 -7.65 -7.77
N HIS A 773 -14.41 -8.66 -8.59
CA HIS A 773 -14.62 -10.01 -8.11
C HIS A 773 -13.31 -10.77 -8.33
N LEU A 774 -12.74 -11.32 -7.27
CA LEU A 774 -11.46 -12.02 -7.28
C LEU A 774 -11.69 -13.53 -7.30
N PHE A 775 -10.82 -14.28 -7.99
CA PHE A 775 -10.80 -15.75 -7.99
C PHE A 775 -9.36 -16.21 -7.73
N LEU A 776 -9.12 -16.80 -6.55
CA LEU A 776 -7.82 -17.32 -6.14
C LEU A 776 -7.70 -18.79 -6.55
N HIS A 777 -6.87 -19.09 -7.54
CA HIS A 777 -6.44 -20.45 -7.87
C HIS A 777 -5.03 -20.72 -7.34
N GLU A 778 -4.66 -22.00 -7.26
CA GLU A 778 -3.32 -22.48 -6.86
C GLU A 778 -2.16 -21.80 -7.61
N LYS A 779 -2.34 -21.45 -8.90
CA LYS A 779 -1.28 -20.85 -9.74
C LYS A 779 -1.55 -19.40 -10.15
N ALA A 780 -2.77 -18.89 -10.01
CA ALA A 780 -3.13 -17.54 -10.43
C ALA A 780 -4.25 -16.90 -9.62
N LEU A 781 -4.16 -15.59 -9.40
CA LEU A 781 -5.23 -14.75 -8.87
C LEU A 781 -5.87 -13.97 -10.03
N LEU A 782 -7.12 -14.29 -10.38
CA LEU A 782 -7.88 -13.58 -11.42
C LEU A 782 -8.66 -12.40 -10.83
N PHE A 783 -8.69 -11.29 -11.57
CA PHE A 783 -9.51 -10.12 -11.26
C PHE A 783 -10.56 -9.96 -12.36
N CYS A 784 -11.83 -9.98 -11.98
CA CYS A 784 -12.96 -9.76 -12.88
C CYS A 784 -13.77 -8.53 -12.49
N LYS A 785 -14.48 -7.92 -13.45
CA LYS A 785 -15.53 -6.93 -13.19
C LYS A 785 -16.89 -7.62 -13.36
N ARG A 786 -17.69 -7.67 -12.29
CA ARG A 786 -19.09 -8.11 -12.35
C ARG A 786 -19.89 -7.25 -13.35
N ARG A 787 -20.80 -7.89 -14.07
CA ARG A 787 -21.85 -7.26 -14.86
C ARG A 787 -23.20 -7.46 -14.17
N GLU A 788 -24.06 -6.47 -14.32
CA GLU A 788 -25.51 -6.67 -14.29
C GLU A 788 -25.96 -6.51 -15.75
N GLU A 789 -26.63 -7.54 -16.30
CA GLU A 789 -27.10 -7.55 -17.69
C GLU A 789 -28.60 -7.23 -17.71
N ASN A 790 -28.91 -5.96 -17.99
CA ASN A 790 -30.28 -5.42 -18.04
C ASN A 790 -31.00 -5.81 -19.35
N GLY A 791 -30.98 -7.10 -19.70
CA GLY A 791 -31.63 -7.65 -20.90
C GLY A 791 -33.10 -8.02 -20.67
N GLU A 792 -33.84 -8.23 -21.75
CA GLU A 792 -35.21 -8.78 -21.72
C GLU A 792 -35.17 -10.30 -21.45
N GLY A 793 -34.74 -10.70 -20.25
CA GLY A 793 -34.65 -12.10 -19.83
C GLY A 793 -34.35 -12.25 -18.33
N TYR A 794 -34.99 -13.21 -17.67
CA TYR A 794 -34.91 -13.40 -16.20
C TYR A 794 -33.65 -14.13 -15.71
N GLU A 795 -32.53 -14.11 -16.44
CA GLU A 795 -31.26 -14.69 -15.96
C GLU A 795 -30.58 -13.75 -14.97
N LYS A 796 -31.03 -13.76 -13.71
CA LYS A 796 -30.49 -12.99 -12.58
C LYS A 796 -29.07 -13.39 -12.14
N ALA A 797 -28.36 -14.21 -12.91
CA ALA A 797 -27.04 -14.72 -12.56
C ALA A 797 -25.96 -13.68 -12.92
N PRO A 798 -25.09 -13.25 -11.98
CA PRO A 798 -24.07 -12.24 -12.27
C PRO A 798 -22.95 -12.81 -13.16
N SER A 799 -22.75 -12.23 -14.34
CA SER A 799 -21.62 -12.57 -15.22
C SER A 799 -20.36 -11.77 -14.84
N TYR A 800 -19.17 -12.34 -15.08
CA TYR A 800 -17.90 -11.77 -14.63
C TYR A 800 -16.96 -11.53 -15.81
N SER A 801 -16.84 -10.29 -16.29
CA SER A 801 -15.88 -9.96 -17.35
C SER A 801 -14.45 -9.93 -16.79
N PHE A 802 -13.58 -10.86 -17.24
CA PHE A 802 -12.15 -10.91 -16.91
C PHE A 802 -11.45 -9.58 -17.18
N LYS A 803 -10.47 -9.19 -16.34
CA LYS A 803 -9.72 -7.93 -16.46
C LYS A 803 -8.20 -8.11 -16.45
N GLN A 804 -7.68 -8.96 -15.58
CA GLN A 804 -6.24 -9.24 -15.42
C GLN A 804 -6.06 -10.50 -14.56
N SER A 805 -4.88 -11.12 -14.64
CA SER A 805 -4.44 -12.22 -13.78
C SER A 805 -3.07 -11.89 -13.20
N LEU A 806 -2.83 -12.28 -11.96
CA LEU A 806 -1.50 -12.29 -11.34
C LEU A 806 -1.03 -13.75 -11.20
N ASN A 807 0.19 -14.05 -11.62
CA ASN A 807 0.80 -15.37 -11.41
C ASN A 807 1.23 -15.51 -9.95
N MET A 808 0.75 -16.53 -9.24
CA MET A 808 1.00 -16.67 -7.80
C MET A 808 2.48 -16.79 -7.44
N ARG A 809 3.33 -17.28 -8.36
CA ARG A 809 4.80 -17.33 -8.19
C ARG A 809 5.47 -15.96 -8.08
N ALA A 810 4.78 -14.90 -8.50
CA ALA A 810 5.23 -13.52 -8.44
C ALA A 810 4.42 -12.68 -7.44
N VAL A 811 3.50 -13.29 -6.67
CA VAL A 811 2.63 -12.61 -5.70
C VAL A 811 3.25 -12.66 -4.30
N GLY A 812 3.20 -11.52 -3.61
CA GLY A 812 3.37 -11.41 -2.17
C GLY A 812 2.13 -10.76 -1.52
N ILE A 813 2.10 -10.79 -0.19
CA ILE A 813 0.98 -10.29 0.60
C ILE A 813 1.47 -9.44 1.77
N THR A 814 0.70 -8.42 2.15
CA THR A 814 0.88 -7.70 3.41
C THR A 814 -0.45 -7.67 4.14
N GLU A 815 -0.46 -8.32 5.30
CA GLU A 815 -1.68 -8.64 6.05
C GLU A 815 -2.45 -7.41 6.54
N ASN A 816 -1.75 -6.33 6.89
CA ASN A 816 -2.37 -5.12 7.45
C ASN A 816 -2.00 -3.87 6.65
N ALA A 817 -2.97 -3.34 5.90
CA ALA A 817 -2.88 -2.02 5.28
C ALA A 817 -3.28 -0.92 6.29
N LYS A 818 -2.81 0.31 6.10
CA LYS A 818 -3.11 1.42 7.02
C LYS A 818 -4.59 1.83 6.99
N GLY A 819 -5.16 2.03 8.19
CA GLY A 819 -6.43 2.76 8.39
C GLY A 819 -7.74 1.96 8.31
N ASP A 820 -7.70 0.64 8.12
CA ASP A 820 -8.90 -0.22 8.18
C ASP A 820 -8.48 -1.67 8.48
N ASN A 821 -9.00 -2.27 9.55
CA ASN A 821 -8.64 -3.63 9.93
C ASN A 821 -9.12 -4.68 8.91
N LYS A 822 -10.08 -4.36 8.04
CA LYS A 822 -10.59 -5.21 6.95
C LYS A 822 -9.77 -5.11 5.65
N LYS A 823 -8.71 -4.30 5.62
CA LYS A 823 -7.81 -4.18 4.47
C LYS A 823 -6.54 -5.02 4.61
N PHE A 824 -6.13 -5.58 3.48
CA PHE A 824 -4.85 -6.23 3.25
C PHE A 824 -4.32 -5.79 1.88
N GLU A 825 -3.05 -6.05 1.60
CA GLU A 825 -2.42 -5.73 0.31
C GLU A 825 -1.97 -7.01 -0.39
N ILE A 826 -2.30 -7.15 -1.67
CA ILE A 826 -1.73 -8.15 -2.56
C ILE A 826 -0.79 -7.40 -3.50
N TRP A 827 0.42 -7.88 -3.73
CA TRP A 827 1.40 -7.18 -4.57
C TRP A 827 2.20 -8.15 -5.42
N CYS A 828 2.78 -7.67 -6.52
CA CYS A 828 3.67 -8.46 -7.36
C CYS A 828 4.96 -7.68 -7.67
N ASN A 829 5.91 -8.35 -8.32
CA ASN A 829 7.20 -7.79 -8.78
C ASN A 829 7.84 -6.85 -7.74
N SER A 830 8.20 -7.37 -6.56
CA SER A 830 8.84 -6.58 -5.50
C SER A 830 8.08 -5.30 -5.06
N ARG A 831 6.75 -5.28 -5.21
CA ARG A 831 5.83 -4.16 -4.92
C ARG A 831 5.84 -3.02 -5.95
N GLU A 832 6.16 -3.32 -7.21
CA GLU A 832 5.87 -2.43 -8.36
C GLU A 832 4.36 -2.16 -8.48
N GLU A 833 3.55 -3.22 -8.48
CA GLU A 833 2.10 -3.14 -8.34
C GLU A 833 1.67 -3.55 -6.93
N VAL A 834 0.88 -2.70 -6.27
CA VAL A 834 0.19 -3.03 -5.01
C VAL A 834 -1.32 -2.86 -5.19
N TYR A 835 -2.05 -3.88 -4.81
CA TYR A 835 -3.51 -3.95 -4.81
C TYR A 835 -3.99 -3.93 -3.36
N ILE A 836 -4.48 -2.79 -2.90
CA ILE A 836 -5.10 -2.67 -1.57
C ILE A 836 -6.50 -3.25 -1.69
N VAL A 837 -6.78 -4.34 -0.98
CA VAL A 837 -8.04 -5.09 -1.02
C VAL A 837 -8.78 -4.89 0.30
N GLN A 838 -9.99 -4.32 0.26
CA GLN A 838 -10.89 -4.22 1.41
C GLN A 838 -11.94 -5.32 1.34
N ALA A 839 -11.91 -6.22 2.33
CA ALA A 839 -12.93 -7.24 2.54
C ALA A 839 -14.23 -6.64 3.12
N PRO A 840 -15.40 -7.28 2.92
CA PRO A 840 -16.64 -6.83 3.54
C PRO A 840 -16.57 -6.85 5.08
N THR A 841 -15.96 -7.90 5.65
CA THR A 841 -15.76 -8.11 7.09
C THR A 841 -14.30 -8.48 7.41
N ALA A 842 -13.90 -8.44 8.68
CA ALA A 842 -12.53 -8.77 9.09
C ALA A 842 -12.23 -10.26 8.96
N GLU A 843 -13.22 -11.11 9.21
CA GLU A 843 -13.13 -12.57 9.13
C GLU A 843 -12.85 -13.00 7.68
N VAL A 844 -13.56 -12.40 6.71
CA VAL A 844 -13.33 -12.65 5.27
C VAL A 844 -11.90 -12.26 4.86
N LYS A 845 -11.36 -11.14 5.35
CA LYS A 845 -9.93 -10.82 5.17
C LYS A 845 -9.05 -11.93 5.74
N THR A 846 -9.25 -12.34 6.98
CA THR A 846 -8.39 -13.34 7.64
C THR A 846 -8.39 -14.66 6.90
N THR A 847 -9.55 -15.13 6.40
CA THR A 847 -9.62 -16.33 5.55
C THR A 847 -8.82 -16.15 4.26
N TRP A 848 -8.97 -15.01 3.56
CA TRP A 848 -8.23 -14.72 2.32
C TRP A 848 -6.71 -14.59 2.52
N VAL A 849 -6.27 -13.93 3.59
CA VAL A 849 -4.85 -13.83 3.96
C VAL A 849 -4.27 -15.22 4.24
N ASN A 850 -5.01 -16.06 4.97
CA ASN A 850 -4.55 -17.41 5.30
C ASN A 850 -4.51 -18.34 4.08
N GLU A 851 -5.49 -18.28 3.19
CA GLU A 851 -5.50 -19.13 1.98
C GLU A 851 -4.41 -18.71 0.98
N ILE A 852 -4.17 -17.40 0.80
CA ILE A 852 -3.02 -16.92 0.02
C ILE A 852 -1.70 -17.37 0.66
N ARG A 853 -1.58 -17.30 1.99
CA ARG A 853 -0.37 -17.75 2.71
C ARG A 853 -0.09 -19.24 2.48
N LYS A 854 -1.11 -20.10 2.53
CA LYS A 854 -0.98 -21.54 2.20
C LYS A 854 -0.40 -21.75 0.80
N VAL A 855 -0.96 -21.09 -0.23
CA VAL A 855 -0.47 -21.21 -1.61
C VAL A 855 1.00 -20.83 -1.73
N LEU A 856 1.41 -19.72 -1.09
CA LEU A 856 2.80 -19.27 -1.10
C LEU A 856 3.74 -20.24 -0.33
N THR A 857 3.28 -20.85 0.76
CA THR A 857 4.02 -21.89 1.48
C THR A 857 4.20 -23.14 0.62
N THR A 858 3.14 -23.66 0.00
CA THR A 858 3.21 -24.86 -0.87
C THR A 858 4.12 -24.62 -2.07
N GLN A 859 4.08 -23.44 -2.70
CA GLN A 859 5.00 -23.11 -3.80
C GLN A 859 6.47 -23.02 -3.34
N LEU A 860 6.74 -22.54 -2.12
CA LEU A 860 8.09 -22.55 -1.53
C LEU A 860 8.59 -23.99 -1.28
N GLU A 861 7.70 -24.90 -0.88
CA GLU A 861 7.98 -26.32 -0.68
C GLU A 861 8.23 -27.05 -2.02
N GLU A 862 7.43 -26.79 -3.06
CA GLU A 862 7.65 -27.28 -4.43
C GLU A 862 9.02 -26.82 -4.98
N CYS A 863 9.39 -25.55 -4.79
CA CYS A 863 10.69 -25.03 -5.20
C CYS A 863 11.86 -25.71 -4.47
N ARG A 864 11.73 -25.96 -3.15
CA ARG A 864 12.74 -26.67 -2.36
C ARG A 864 12.90 -28.13 -2.78
N GLY A 865 11.79 -28.84 -2.99
CA GLY A 865 11.80 -30.22 -3.47
C GLY A 865 12.43 -30.36 -4.86
N THR A 866 12.15 -29.40 -5.75
CA THR A 866 12.77 -29.35 -7.08
C THR A 866 14.28 -29.12 -7.00
N PHE A 867 14.75 -28.25 -6.11
CA PHE A 867 16.18 -27.95 -5.94
C PHE A 867 16.97 -29.18 -5.48
N MET A 868 16.49 -29.88 -4.45
CA MET A 868 17.11 -31.10 -3.91
C MET A 868 17.27 -32.21 -4.97
N TYR A 869 16.35 -32.29 -5.95
CA TYR A 869 16.41 -33.26 -7.04
C TYR A 869 17.47 -32.92 -8.10
N TYR A 870 17.75 -31.63 -8.34
CA TYR A 870 18.81 -31.20 -9.26
C TYR A 870 20.20 -31.25 -8.62
N GLU A 871 20.31 -30.93 -7.33
CA GLU A 871 21.57 -31.00 -6.57
C GLU A 871 22.16 -32.43 -6.56
N SER A 872 21.32 -33.46 -6.52
CA SER A 872 21.77 -34.86 -6.57
C SER A 872 22.22 -35.35 -7.95
N HIS A 873 22.14 -34.54 -9.01
CA HIS A 873 22.29 -35.02 -10.40
C HIS A 873 23.33 -34.33 -11.29
N TYR A 874 23.96 -33.22 -10.88
CA TYR A 874 25.01 -32.56 -11.67
C TYR A 874 26.15 -31.95 -10.82
N GLU A 875 27.19 -32.73 -10.54
CA GLU A 875 28.51 -32.17 -10.19
C GLU A 875 29.14 -31.49 -11.42
N SER A 876 29.03 -30.15 -11.51
CA SER A 876 30.04 -29.21 -12.05
C SER A 876 29.39 -27.97 -12.72
N PHE A 877 29.02 -26.95 -11.94
CA PHE A 877 28.98 -25.54 -12.38
C PHE A 877 29.00 -24.52 -11.21
N SER A 878 29.73 -24.83 -10.13
CA SER A 878 29.46 -24.33 -8.76
C SER A 878 30.13 -22.99 -8.38
N ILE A 879 30.03 -21.95 -9.23
CA ILE A 879 30.48 -20.58 -8.86
C ILE A 879 29.47 -19.49 -9.25
N THR A 880 28.85 -19.55 -10.43
CA THR A 880 27.92 -18.49 -10.88
C THR A 880 26.54 -18.55 -10.22
N TYR A 881 26.09 -19.72 -9.75
CA TYR A 881 24.74 -19.90 -9.19
C TYR A 881 24.64 -19.55 -7.69
N ALA A 882 25.71 -19.71 -6.91
CA ALA A 882 25.72 -19.36 -5.47
C ALA A 882 25.44 -17.86 -5.20
N LEU A 883 25.78 -16.98 -6.17
CA LEU A 883 25.46 -15.55 -6.10
C LEU A 883 23.96 -15.27 -6.28
N ALA A 884 23.23 -16.13 -7.01
CA ALA A 884 21.79 -16.03 -7.15
C ALA A 884 21.06 -16.48 -5.86
N GLU A 885 21.56 -17.52 -5.19
CA GLU A 885 21.04 -17.95 -3.89
C GLU A 885 21.16 -16.85 -2.82
N HIS A 886 22.36 -16.26 -2.70
CA HIS A 886 22.58 -15.18 -1.74
C HIS A 886 21.73 -13.95 -2.02
N LEU A 887 21.40 -13.63 -3.28
CA LEU A 887 20.52 -12.52 -3.59
C LEU A 887 19.04 -12.86 -3.33
N PHE A 888 18.56 -14.02 -3.80
CA PHE A 888 17.15 -14.41 -3.69
C PHE A 888 16.74 -14.71 -2.24
N CYS A 889 17.55 -15.48 -1.50
CA CYS A 889 17.23 -15.90 -0.13
C CYS A 889 17.37 -14.73 0.87
N PHE A 890 18.37 -13.87 0.70
CA PHE A 890 18.54 -12.67 1.55
C PHE A 890 17.39 -11.65 1.32
N VAL A 891 16.98 -11.44 0.07
CA VAL A 891 15.82 -10.58 -0.27
C VAL A 891 14.52 -11.15 0.30
N PHE A 892 14.29 -12.48 0.19
CA PHE A 892 13.10 -13.12 0.75
C PHE A 892 13.05 -12.99 2.30
N CYS A 893 14.16 -13.25 2.99
CA CYS A 893 14.25 -13.07 4.44
C CYS A 893 14.08 -11.60 4.88
N LEU A 894 14.60 -10.64 4.11
CA LEU A 894 14.34 -9.21 4.34
C LEU A 894 12.84 -8.87 4.18
N PHE A 895 12.15 -9.39 3.17
CA PHE A 895 10.72 -9.14 2.99
C PHE A 895 9.82 -9.76 4.08
N CYS A 896 10.27 -10.84 4.74
CA CYS A 896 9.57 -11.41 5.91
C CYS A 896 9.91 -10.70 7.25
N SER A 897 10.89 -9.79 7.29
CA SER A 897 11.40 -9.19 8.54
C SER A 897 10.47 -8.20 9.26
N GLY A 898 9.20 -8.09 8.84
CA GLY A 898 8.15 -7.33 9.52
C GLY A 898 7.61 -7.99 10.81
N TRP A 899 8.45 -8.70 11.56
CA TRP A 899 8.10 -9.37 12.81
C TRP A 899 8.70 -8.64 14.02
N ASN A 900 7.93 -8.54 15.10
CA ASN A 900 8.29 -7.75 16.27
C ASN A 900 9.54 -8.29 16.98
N LYS A 901 10.66 -7.55 16.92
CA LYS A 901 11.72 -7.65 17.92
C LYS A 901 11.30 -6.93 19.21
N ALA A 902 10.47 -7.59 20.01
CA ALA A 902 10.68 -7.51 21.45
C ALA A 902 12.00 -8.23 21.77
N SER A 903 12.87 -7.60 22.54
CA SER A 903 14.17 -8.18 22.89
C SER A 903 14.03 -9.30 23.91
N LEU A 904 14.69 -10.43 23.69
CA LEU A 904 15.18 -11.29 24.77
C LEU A 904 16.45 -12.00 24.28
N SER A 905 17.57 -11.72 24.93
CA SER A 905 18.79 -12.53 24.81
C SER A 905 18.60 -13.80 25.64
N LEU A 906 19.22 -14.90 25.20
CA LEU A 906 19.29 -16.11 26.00
C LEU A 906 20.43 -15.96 27.02
N ASP A 907 20.09 -15.94 28.30
CA ASP A 907 21.01 -16.18 29.41
C ASP A 907 20.31 -17.13 30.41
N ALA A 908 21.06 -18.06 31.01
CA ALA A 908 20.48 -19.24 31.66
C ALA A 908 20.89 -19.37 33.13
N SER A 909 19.91 -19.37 34.03
CA SER A 909 19.89 -20.05 35.35
C SER A 909 18.63 -19.67 36.14
N GLY A 910 18.28 -20.42 37.19
CA GLY A 910 17.24 -20.01 38.16
C GLY A 910 15.96 -20.85 38.12
N GLU A 911 15.93 -21.86 38.97
CA GLU A 911 14.89 -22.89 39.12
C GLU A 911 13.55 -22.39 39.73
N HIS A 912 12.52 -23.24 39.57
CA HIS A 912 11.38 -23.47 40.48
C HIS A 912 10.11 -22.58 40.49
N ASP A 913 8.97 -23.30 40.54
CA ASP A 913 7.58 -22.99 40.98
C ASP A 913 6.81 -21.77 40.42
N GLY A 914 5.50 -21.84 40.13
CA GLY A 914 4.58 -22.99 40.07
C GLY A 914 3.30 -22.86 40.92
N TYR A 915 2.23 -22.24 40.39
CA TYR A 915 0.85 -22.47 40.86
C TYR A 915 -0.21 -22.19 39.78
N SER A 916 -1.49 -22.45 40.06
CA SER A 916 -2.58 -22.47 39.07
C SER A 916 -3.94 -22.01 39.64
N SER A 917 -4.85 -21.66 38.72
CA SER A 917 -6.31 -21.51 38.90
C SER A 917 -6.84 -20.23 39.58
N ALA A 918 -8.09 -19.91 39.22
CA ALA A 918 -8.87 -18.73 39.59
C ALA A 918 -9.51 -18.83 40.99
N GLU A 919 -9.98 -17.70 41.54
CA GLU A 919 -11.43 -17.34 41.62
C GLU A 919 -11.61 -15.84 41.94
N ASP A 920 -12.62 -15.21 41.35
CA ASP A 920 -13.30 -13.98 41.82
C ASP A 920 -14.47 -14.39 42.75
N PRO A 921 -15.15 -13.51 43.54
CA PRO A 921 -15.08 -12.03 43.57
C PRO A 921 -15.00 -11.41 45.01
N LEU A 922 -14.93 -10.06 45.11
CA LEU A 922 -15.96 -9.23 45.77
C LEU A 922 -15.61 -7.71 45.85
N ASN A 923 -16.51 -6.90 45.30
CA ASN A 923 -16.83 -5.48 45.57
C ASN A 923 -15.81 -4.57 46.29
N SER A 924 -15.34 -3.55 45.57
CA SER A 924 -15.54 -2.16 46.02
C SER A 924 -15.73 -1.22 44.82
N ASP A 925 -16.93 -0.64 44.71
CA ASP A 925 -17.24 0.55 43.89
C ASP A 925 -16.53 1.78 44.50
N PRO A 926 -16.16 2.79 43.68
CA PRO A 926 -17.15 3.84 43.39
C PRO A 926 -17.16 4.40 41.95
N GLU A 927 -18.37 4.44 41.38
CA GLU A 927 -19.04 5.54 40.66
C GLU A 927 -18.30 6.33 39.54
N ASP A 928 -18.96 6.38 38.37
CA ASP A 928 -18.68 7.25 37.22
C ASP A 928 -18.68 8.75 37.52
N GLU A 929 -17.79 9.52 36.86
CA GLU A 929 -18.08 10.90 36.41
C GLU A 929 -17.38 11.22 35.05
N ASN A 930 -17.83 10.52 34.00
CA ASN A 930 -18.24 11.14 32.73
C ASN A 930 -17.25 12.13 32.04
N GLY A 931 -16.10 11.63 31.58
CA GLY A 931 -15.19 12.36 30.68
C GLY A 931 -15.80 12.63 29.29
N LYS A 932 -16.45 13.80 29.12
CA LYS A 932 -17.10 14.22 27.86
C LYS A 932 -16.10 14.37 26.70
N LYS A 933 -16.07 13.41 25.78
CA LYS A 933 -15.27 13.50 24.55
C LYS A 933 -15.80 14.60 23.63
N LEU A 934 -15.00 15.63 23.39
CA LEU A 934 -15.33 16.76 22.51
C LEU A 934 -15.28 16.33 21.02
N CYS A 935 -15.96 17.07 20.15
CA CYS A 935 -16.02 16.80 18.71
C CYS A 935 -15.89 18.10 17.89
N ALA A 936 -15.46 18.00 16.63
CA ALA A 936 -15.16 19.19 15.82
C ALA A 936 -16.39 20.11 15.66
N GLY A 937 -16.29 21.35 16.16
CA GLY A 937 -17.41 22.29 16.23
C GLY A 937 -17.04 23.65 16.83
N LYS A 938 -18.06 24.46 17.14
CA LYS A 938 -17.93 25.74 17.85
C LYS A 938 -18.37 25.58 19.31
N TYR A 939 -17.58 26.14 20.21
CA TYR A 939 -17.71 26.02 21.67
C TYR A 939 -17.67 27.40 22.31
N THR A 940 -18.21 27.52 23.52
CA THR A 940 -18.11 28.75 24.33
C THR A 940 -17.15 28.51 25.50
N VAL A 941 -16.23 29.45 25.72
CA VAL A 941 -15.30 29.45 26.85
C VAL A 941 -16.04 29.83 28.13
N THR A 942 -15.91 29.05 29.20
CA THR A 942 -16.66 29.26 30.46
C THR A 942 -15.93 30.06 31.52
N ALA A 943 -14.59 30.07 31.50
CA ALA A 943 -13.73 30.78 32.45
C ALA A 943 -12.70 31.64 31.72
N GLU A 944 -12.37 32.80 32.29
CA GLU A 944 -11.36 33.72 31.75
C GLU A 944 -9.94 33.17 31.98
N TYR A 945 -9.08 33.28 30.96
CA TYR A 945 -7.75 32.66 30.94
C TYR A 945 -6.74 33.60 30.29
N GLU A 946 -5.75 34.03 31.07
CA GLU A 946 -4.65 34.91 30.66
C GLU A 946 -3.31 34.32 31.12
N ILE A 947 -2.33 34.27 30.22
CA ILE A 947 -0.92 33.92 30.52
C ILE A 947 -0.06 35.11 30.08
N GLY A 948 0.91 35.50 30.92
CA GLY A 948 1.66 36.77 30.79
C GLY A 948 2.68 36.86 29.64
N GLY A 949 2.53 36.10 28.56
CA GLY A 949 3.43 36.08 27.39
C GLY A 949 2.92 36.94 26.24
N ALA A 950 3.74 37.88 25.75
CA ALA A 950 3.33 38.93 24.81
C ALA A 950 2.95 38.48 23.37
N GLN A 951 2.89 37.17 23.08
CA GLN A 951 2.42 36.63 21.80
C GLN A 951 1.38 35.49 21.90
N GLU A 952 0.95 35.10 23.09
CA GLU A 952 -0.04 34.03 23.28
C GLU A 952 -1.48 34.58 23.44
N LEU A 953 -2.47 33.69 23.44
CA LEU A 953 -3.90 34.04 23.42
C LEU A 953 -4.46 34.21 24.84
N SER A 954 -5.00 35.40 25.14
CA SER A 954 -6.00 35.57 26.20
C SER A 954 -7.42 35.34 25.67
N VAL A 955 -8.28 34.75 26.50
CA VAL A 955 -9.71 34.51 26.20
C VAL A 955 -10.57 34.86 27.40
N LYS A 956 -11.79 35.35 27.15
CA LYS A 956 -12.73 35.75 28.20
C LYS A 956 -13.92 34.79 28.26
N SER A 957 -14.53 34.66 29.44
CA SER A 957 -15.75 33.88 29.60
C SER A 957 -16.84 34.44 28.68
N GLY A 958 -17.44 33.58 27.86
CA GLY A 958 -18.39 33.95 26.79
C GLY A 958 -17.80 34.03 25.38
N ASP A 959 -16.47 33.97 25.18
CA ASP A 959 -15.87 33.93 23.84
C ASP A 959 -16.27 32.65 23.07
N VAL A 960 -16.51 32.81 21.76
CA VAL A 960 -16.83 31.69 20.87
C VAL A 960 -15.56 31.24 20.14
N VAL A 961 -15.18 30.00 20.39
CA VAL A 961 -13.96 29.38 19.87
C VAL A 961 -14.30 28.19 18.97
N GLN A 962 -13.43 27.92 17.99
CA GLN A 962 -13.49 26.73 17.16
C GLN A 962 -12.35 25.78 17.56
N LEU A 963 -12.66 24.50 17.77
CA LEU A 963 -11.63 23.49 18.04
C LEU A 963 -10.75 23.29 16.80
N VAL A 964 -9.43 23.36 16.96
CA VAL A 964 -8.44 23.17 15.89
C VAL A 964 -7.72 21.83 16.04
N LYS A 965 -7.25 21.49 17.24
CA LYS A 965 -6.57 20.22 17.53
C LYS A 965 -6.71 19.84 19.02
N GLU A 966 -6.83 18.55 19.30
CA GLU A 966 -6.61 18.01 20.65
C GLU A 966 -5.10 17.96 20.96
N GLY A 967 -4.75 18.20 22.21
CA GLY A 967 -3.40 18.06 22.75
C GLY A 967 -3.38 17.12 23.94
N ASP A 968 -2.18 16.85 24.43
CA ASP A 968 -1.96 15.99 25.58
C ASP A 968 -2.43 16.68 26.88
N ASP A 969 -2.53 15.94 27.98
CA ASP A 969 -3.03 16.38 29.29
C ASP A 969 -4.42 17.08 29.28
N GLY A 970 -5.27 16.75 28.30
CA GLY A 970 -6.66 17.20 28.24
C GLY A 970 -6.86 18.65 27.80
N GLN A 971 -5.88 19.25 27.12
CA GLN A 971 -6.00 20.59 26.54
C GLN A 971 -6.35 20.54 25.04
N TRP A 972 -6.98 21.60 24.55
CA TRP A 972 -7.34 21.77 23.14
C TRP A 972 -6.79 23.09 22.60
N LEU A 973 -6.19 23.04 21.41
CA LEU A 973 -5.85 24.21 20.63
C LEU A 973 -7.14 24.71 19.98
N VAL A 974 -7.49 25.97 20.26
CA VAL A 974 -8.70 26.60 19.73
C VAL A 974 -8.37 27.91 19.04
N ARG A 975 -9.16 28.26 18.03
CA ARG A 975 -9.15 29.57 17.37
C ARG A 975 -10.31 30.41 17.91
N ASN A 976 -10.02 31.55 18.51
CA ASN A 976 -11.06 32.50 18.93
C ASN A 976 -11.60 33.21 17.67
N LEU A 977 -12.90 33.07 17.41
CA LEU A 977 -13.52 33.59 16.19
C LEU A 977 -13.72 35.11 16.22
N ASN A 978 -13.67 35.74 17.39
CA ASN A 978 -13.74 37.19 17.55
C ASN A 978 -12.39 37.88 17.27
N THR A 979 -11.26 37.20 17.50
CA THR A 979 -9.91 37.78 17.42
C THR A 979 -9.00 37.13 16.37
N SER A 980 -9.41 36.01 15.77
CA SER A 980 -8.65 35.20 14.80
C SER A 980 -7.28 34.67 15.27
N LYS A 981 -6.99 34.76 16.58
CA LYS A 981 -5.80 34.17 17.21
C LYS A 981 -6.07 32.75 17.71
N GLU A 982 -5.01 31.98 17.89
CA GLU A 982 -5.05 30.59 18.40
C GLU A 982 -4.29 30.45 19.73
N GLY A 983 -4.72 29.50 20.56
CA GLY A 983 -4.08 29.17 21.82
C GLY A 983 -4.70 27.94 22.50
N TRP A 984 -4.00 27.42 23.51
CA TRP A 984 -4.40 26.21 24.24
C TRP A 984 -5.32 26.54 25.42
N ILE A 985 -6.38 25.74 25.59
CA ILE A 985 -7.32 25.84 26.70
C ILE A 985 -7.64 24.41 27.23
N PRO A 986 -7.68 24.18 28.56
CA PRO A 986 -8.18 22.93 29.13
C PRO A 986 -9.63 22.60 28.71
N ALA A 987 -9.90 21.35 28.33
CA ALA A 987 -11.22 20.91 27.84
C ALA A 987 -12.38 21.20 28.82
N ALA A 988 -12.11 21.20 30.12
CA ALA A 988 -13.08 21.53 31.17
C ALA A 988 -13.66 22.96 31.05
N ASN A 989 -12.95 23.88 30.40
CA ASN A 989 -13.37 25.27 30.22
C ASN A 989 -14.20 25.50 28.95
N LEU A 990 -14.65 24.45 28.26
CA LEU A 990 -15.34 24.51 26.97
C LEU A 990 -16.70 23.79 27.02
N ILE A 991 -17.80 24.50 26.72
CA ILE A 991 -19.14 23.91 26.65
C ILE A 991 -19.69 23.92 25.21
N ASN A 992 -20.33 22.82 24.84
CA ASN A 992 -20.88 22.56 23.51
C ASN A 992 -22.22 23.30 23.29
N LEU A 993 -22.38 23.96 22.14
CA LEU A 993 -23.57 24.74 21.77
C LEU A 993 -24.70 23.84 21.22
N ILE A 994 -25.46 23.21 22.13
CA ILE A 994 -26.57 22.31 21.78
C ILE A 994 -27.94 22.98 22.09
N GLY A 995 -28.66 23.50 21.07
CA GLY A 995 -29.91 24.24 21.32
C GLY A 995 -30.84 24.57 20.12
N LYS A 996 -31.74 23.63 19.79
CA LYS A 996 -33.17 23.80 19.38
C LYS A 996 -33.61 24.92 18.37
N SER A 997 -34.06 24.45 17.20
CA SER A 997 -35.32 24.75 16.47
C SER A 997 -36.06 26.11 16.52
N LYS A 998 -36.43 26.57 15.31
CA LYS A 998 -37.70 27.22 14.85
C LYS A 998 -38.07 28.66 15.28
N SER A 999 -37.97 29.54 14.28
CA SER A 999 -39.09 30.29 13.63
C SER A 999 -39.88 31.36 14.40
N CYS A 1000 -39.90 32.56 13.82
CA CYS A 1000 -41.07 33.44 13.63
C CYS A 1000 -40.83 34.29 12.36
N GLN A 1001 -41.80 34.88 11.63
CA GLN A 1001 -43.26 34.74 11.40
C GLN A 1001 -43.57 35.75 10.24
N SER A 1002 -44.66 35.79 9.47
CA SER A 1002 -45.81 34.90 9.21
C SER A 1002 -46.65 35.56 8.09
N LEU A 1003 -47.33 34.79 7.23
CA LEU A 1003 -48.62 35.23 6.66
C LEU A 1003 -49.55 34.04 6.34
N THR A 1004 -50.63 33.96 7.13
CA THR A 1004 -52.02 33.57 6.79
C THR A 1004 -52.34 32.31 5.97
N SER A 1005 -53.20 31.49 6.54
CA SER A 1005 -53.93 30.37 5.92
C SER A 1005 -55.26 30.78 5.28
N SER A 1006 -55.71 30.04 4.28
CA SER A 1006 -57.12 29.93 3.87
C SER A 1006 -57.47 28.47 3.54
N GLU A 1007 -58.70 28.06 3.85
CA GLU A 1007 -59.18 26.68 3.69
C GLU A 1007 -59.64 26.40 2.24
N GLY A 1008 -59.52 25.15 1.80
CA GLY A 1008 -60.03 24.69 0.50
C GLY A 1008 -59.94 23.17 0.36
N SER A 1009 -61.08 22.50 0.24
CA SER A 1009 -61.16 21.02 0.25
C SER A 1009 -60.82 20.39 -1.11
N GLY A 1010 -60.08 19.27 -1.10
CA GLY A 1010 -59.82 18.45 -2.28
C GLY A 1010 -59.37 17.03 -1.90
N SER A 1011 -60.04 16.01 -2.43
CA SER A 1011 -59.77 14.59 -2.13
C SER A 1011 -58.95 13.94 -3.26
N GLY A 1012 -57.95 13.13 -2.92
CA GLY A 1012 -57.17 12.34 -3.87
C GLY A 1012 -56.20 11.38 -3.19
N ASN A 1013 -56.40 10.07 -3.36
CA ASN A 1013 -55.52 9.02 -2.82
C ASN A 1013 -54.37 8.71 -3.81
N LEU A 1014 -53.17 8.36 -3.30
CA LEU A 1014 -52.58 7.01 -3.45
C LEU A 1014 -51.09 6.93 -3.02
N SER A 1015 -50.76 5.79 -2.40
CA SER A 1015 -49.48 5.05 -2.43
C SER A 1015 -48.15 5.76 -2.09
N THR A 1016 -47.62 5.44 -0.91
CA THR A 1016 -46.19 5.53 -0.58
C THR A 1016 -45.36 4.47 -1.31
N SER A 1017 -44.13 4.80 -1.74
CA SER A 1017 -43.09 3.83 -2.11
C SER A 1017 -41.83 4.03 -1.27
N SER A 1018 -41.22 2.93 -0.85
CA SER A 1018 -40.07 2.90 0.07
C SER A 1018 -38.78 2.49 -0.63
N SER A 1019 -37.64 3.03 -0.21
CA SER A 1019 -36.32 2.64 -0.71
C SER A 1019 -35.98 1.20 -0.29
N CYS A 1020 -35.76 0.31 -1.26
CA CYS A 1020 -35.28 -1.05 -0.99
C CYS A 1020 -33.78 -1.08 -0.74
N SER A 1021 -33.36 -1.99 0.14
CA SER A 1021 -31.97 -2.45 0.28
C SER A 1021 -31.98 -3.95 -0.03
N GLU A 1022 -31.19 -4.41 -1.00
CA GLU A 1022 -31.19 -5.83 -1.39
C GLU A 1022 -29.97 -6.57 -0.82
N THR A 1023 -30.24 -7.76 -0.28
CA THR A 1023 -29.26 -8.64 0.38
C THR A 1023 -28.86 -9.78 -0.56
N TYR A 1024 -27.58 -10.15 -0.57
CA TYR A 1024 -27.10 -11.31 -1.34
C TYR A 1024 -27.59 -12.63 -0.73
N THR A 1025 -28.32 -13.42 -1.50
CA THR A 1025 -28.66 -14.81 -1.17
C THR A 1025 -27.54 -15.75 -1.60
N SER A 1026 -26.94 -16.47 -0.64
CA SER A 1026 -26.05 -17.60 -0.91
C SER A 1026 -26.83 -18.92 -0.93
N PHE A 1027 -26.23 -20.00 -1.42
CA PHE A 1027 -26.82 -21.36 -1.37
C PHE A 1027 -27.09 -21.87 0.06
N SER A 1028 -26.61 -21.17 1.09
CA SER A 1028 -26.87 -21.45 2.51
C SER A 1028 -28.30 -21.17 2.99
N ASP A 1029 -29.06 -20.29 2.32
CA ASP A 1029 -30.31 -19.73 2.87
C ASP A 1029 -31.60 -20.47 2.44
N ILE A 1030 -31.49 -21.75 2.05
CA ILE A 1030 -32.66 -22.62 1.85
C ILE A 1030 -33.15 -23.15 3.20
N LYS A 1031 -33.98 -22.34 3.87
CA LYS A 1031 -34.83 -22.83 4.96
C LYS A 1031 -35.88 -23.82 4.42
N PRO A 1032 -36.28 -24.83 5.22
CA PRO A 1032 -37.33 -25.79 4.85
C PRO A 1032 -38.71 -25.13 4.79
#